data_AF-A4D9S4-F1
#
_entry.id   AF-A4D9S4-F1
#
_cell.length_a   1.000
_cell.length_b   1.000
_cell.length_c   1.000
_cell.angle_alpha   90.00
_cell.angle_beta   90.00
_cell.angle_gamma   90.00
#
_symmetry.space_group_name_H-M   'P 1'
#
loop_
_entity.id
_entity.type
_entity.pdbx_description
1 polymer ?
#
loop_
_entity_poly.entity_id
_entity_poly.type
_entity_poly.pdbx_seq_one_letter_code
_entity_poly.pdbx_strand_id
1 'polypeptide(L)'
;MLGLLVQAALVGLVLGSRAHLHHVHLHQRQTNSSIHHGYTDLSVPPEGAGPSGQLNQTFLRTTSKMMLSDLKVSTPKKSKGVFAHFMVENARDWIELEWAYHIMAAKEAHLDAFALNFAASLKDLKPLKSAFAVAEANGFQLFLSFDYVGAGPFDKATVITIINEFKSSSAYYTYKGKPFVSTFEGPGNAADWKDIKAETGCFFIPSWSSLGAKEALKLGTPDGLFSWAAWPWDNQDMDTYVDASYLDYLGQAGGKEYMMPVSPWFYTNLPGYEKNCLWRGDDLWRDRWEEVMVVQPDFVQIISWNDYGESHYIGPLYNIDKYEAFSVGEAPVNYAHGMPHDGWRLFLPYYIDIYKNGKASITKEGVVGWYRPNPSSECNDGGTAAITASQLQYEFRPAEVVQDKIFYSALLTSMATVTVTVGGVSIPATWQDIPDGGVGVYHGSVGYGTFYGDVKISISRAGSTIAKFSSAAITTSCTDGYANWNAVVGSAEGPSISAVSPKLAIDEQACIEGTAPGNFQGLCKFTCQYGYCPIGACVCTKMGAPRVKPKATGMKGYPIAGEGSSYIGLCSFACNYGYCPPEACGPVEVPLTEPTVSPFLPSACTAGTGQGDLAGLCSYACTCTGTGALHQPPAANSTFTAFYQGDGDDAGLCKFACQHGYCPDACASTEGEVPSCDEDDDDSPDCALEDTPDLCDLSLHFSSWEALQAATDIPELCMPMYAMQVLMDTLNTALRNYTDVNNGYDEKFGYYVKYLRGMVPEVINKVIADNGKYVQYSQAINGGWSKPRSCFIPLVSDSWTVKYTFVNQNMPHAKADFTISNPKDSIANALPRFQALQRDVVSTWADLSFFLWDGDEADAVEALSTPVFMLLQAVESMATVKEVGEQEKEKEEKEKRNLIITIISAVLLILPFAGEIVGPVTGIAWITDAALLADVTASLAMVGYDLIADPKSAPMDLLNILFAGTGRTAGNLSKAASVRRAIKAEDLAKFGKVFKENDDLLQGLIRSCKA
;
A
#
# COMPACT_ATOMS: atom_id res chain seq x y z
N MET A 1 43.24 32.41 -40.17
CA MET A 1 43.99 33.54 -39.59
C MET A 1 43.77 33.74 -38.09
N LEU A 2 42.63 33.35 -37.50
CA LEU A 2 42.44 33.37 -36.04
C LEU A 2 43.19 32.25 -35.28
N GLY A 3 43.54 31.13 -35.94
CA GLY A 3 44.32 30.05 -35.32
C GLY A 3 45.82 30.31 -35.12
N LEU A 4 46.39 31.36 -35.72
CA LEU A 4 47.83 31.67 -35.64
C LEU A 4 48.19 32.80 -34.66
N LEU A 5 47.23 33.59 -34.19
CA LEU A 5 47.44 34.63 -33.17
C LEU A 5 47.44 34.08 -31.73
N VAL A 6 46.77 32.94 -31.51
CA VAL A 6 46.67 32.29 -30.20
C VAL A 6 47.97 31.57 -29.82
N GLN A 7 48.77 31.11 -30.80
CA GLN A 7 50.08 30.51 -30.53
C GLN A 7 51.20 31.54 -30.19
N ALA A 8 51.01 32.84 -30.44
CA ALA A 8 52.01 33.87 -30.14
C ALA A 8 51.87 34.51 -28.74
N ALA A 9 50.68 34.52 -28.14
CA ALA A 9 50.46 35.08 -26.80
C ALA A 9 50.92 34.14 -25.67
N LEU A 10 50.97 32.83 -25.95
CA LEU A 10 51.46 31.78 -25.02
C LEU A 10 52.98 31.83 -24.77
N VAL A 11 53.73 32.72 -25.42
CA VAL A 11 55.19 32.89 -25.23
C VAL A 11 55.55 34.20 -24.47
N GLY A 12 54.61 35.13 -24.27
CA GLY A 12 54.94 36.47 -23.74
C GLY A 12 54.88 36.68 -22.22
N LEU A 13 54.13 35.85 -21.47
CA LEU A 13 53.88 36.08 -20.03
C LEU A 13 54.86 35.39 -19.07
N VAL A 14 56.04 34.99 -19.57
CA VAL A 14 57.18 34.53 -18.74
C VAL A 14 58.03 35.69 -18.20
N LEU A 15 57.85 36.96 -18.60
CA LEU A 15 58.75 38.04 -18.16
C LEU A 15 58.01 39.36 -17.94
N GLY A 16 57.77 39.76 -16.68
CA GLY A 16 57.16 41.08 -16.44
C GLY A 16 56.84 41.43 -14.98
N SER A 17 57.71 41.06 -14.06
CA SER A 17 57.63 41.42 -12.63
C SER A 17 57.68 42.94 -12.36
N ARG A 18 57.09 43.34 -11.22
CA ARG A 18 57.46 44.48 -10.33
C ARG A 18 57.14 45.91 -10.78
N ALA A 19 56.33 46.63 -9.97
CA ALA A 19 56.80 47.78 -9.17
C ALA A 19 55.69 48.42 -8.28
N HIS A 20 55.97 48.49 -6.96
CA HIS A 20 55.71 49.55 -5.96
C HIS A 20 54.31 50.07 -5.54
N LEU A 21 53.90 49.66 -4.32
CA LEU A 21 53.69 50.41 -3.04
C LEU A 21 53.08 51.84 -2.92
N HIS A 22 52.30 51.97 -1.82
CA HIS A 22 51.92 53.13 -0.95
C HIS A 22 50.71 53.98 -1.40
N HIS A 23 49.76 54.45 -0.56
CA HIS A 23 49.75 54.85 0.86
C HIS A 23 48.36 54.72 1.54
N VAL A 24 48.37 54.94 2.85
CA VAL A 24 47.40 54.73 3.95
C VAL A 24 46.25 55.76 4.02
N HIS A 25 45.09 55.40 4.59
CA HIS A 25 44.41 56.26 5.58
C HIS A 25 43.56 55.46 6.59
N LEU A 26 43.85 55.70 7.87
CA LEU A 26 43.20 55.20 9.09
C LEU A 26 41.80 55.82 9.30
N HIS A 27 40.90 55.04 9.93
CA HIS A 27 40.12 55.57 11.06
C HIS A 27 39.81 54.47 12.08
N GLN A 28 40.05 54.83 13.35
CA GLN A 28 40.04 54.01 14.55
C GLN A 28 38.77 54.32 15.36
N ARG A 29 38.09 53.31 15.91
CA ARG A 29 37.31 53.47 17.15
C ARG A 29 37.12 52.15 17.89
N GLN A 30 37.53 52.16 19.15
CA GLN A 30 37.47 51.11 20.16
C GLN A 30 36.02 50.78 20.55
N THR A 31 35.78 49.54 21.03
CA THR A 31 35.32 49.29 22.40
C THR A 31 35.49 47.81 22.78
N ASN A 32 36.14 47.59 23.93
CA ASN A 32 36.26 46.33 24.67
C ASN A 32 34.91 45.86 25.21
N SER A 33 34.70 44.54 25.34
CA SER A 33 34.59 43.91 26.68
C SER A 33 34.62 42.38 26.61
N SER A 34 35.47 41.83 27.45
CA SER A 34 35.80 40.45 27.80
C SER A 34 34.79 39.73 28.71
N ILE A 35 35.09 38.45 29.00
CA ILE A 35 34.77 37.57 30.17
C ILE A 35 33.91 36.35 29.75
N HIS A 36 34.13 35.08 30.13
CA HIS A 36 35.23 34.24 30.64
C HIS A 36 34.64 32.82 30.90
N HIS A 37 35.45 31.76 30.71
CA HIS A 37 35.44 30.41 31.34
C HIS A 37 34.22 29.46 31.21
N GLY A 38 34.35 28.13 31.11
CA GLY A 38 35.48 27.19 31.11
C GLY A 38 35.04 25.76 31.52
N TYR A 39 35.82 24.74 31.08
CA TYR A 39 35.98 23.36 31.64
C TYR A 39 34.79 22.37 31.49
N THR A 40 34.90 21.05 31.19
CA THR A 40 36.01 20.08 30.97
C THR A 40 35.51 18.78 30.34
N ASP A 41 36.44 18.06 29.69
CA ASP A 41 36.45 16.64 29.27
C ASP A 41 36.45 15.58 30.39
N LEU A 42 36.26 14.31 29.99
CA LEU A 42 37.01 13.06 30.33
C LEU A 42 36.02 11.85 30.35
N SER A 43 36.31 10.58 30.03
CA SER A 43 37.31 9.81 29.26
C SER A 43 37.05 8.31 29.57
N VAL A 44 37.37 7.41 28.65
CA VAL A 44 37.23 5.93 28.72
C VAL A 44 38.41 5.26 29.48
N PRO A 45 38.28 4.01 29.96
CA PRO A 45 39.31 2.98 29.69
C PRO A 45 38.81 1.52 29.46
N PRO A 46 39.70 0.55 29.09
CA PRO A 46 39.39 -0.66 28.28
C PRO A 46 39.84 -2.06 28.81
N GLU A 47 39.61 -3.10 27.98
CA GLU A 47 40.34 -4.38 27.73
C GLU A 47 40.26 -5.67 28.62
N GLY A 48 40.26 -6.85 27.96
CA GLY A 48 40.77 -8.15 28.47
C GLY A 48 40.20 -9.46 27.82
N ALA A 49 41.05 -10.39 27.34
CA ALA A 49 40.75 -11.51 26.39
C ALA A 49 40.98 -12.98 26.86
N GLY A 50 40.34 -13.97 26.17
CA GLY A 50 40.78 -15.36 25.78
C GLY A 50 40.68 -16.56 26.76
N PRO A 51 40.94 -17.84 26.35
CA PRO A 51 40.33 -18.65 25.25
C PRO A 51 40.10 -20.19 25.53
N SER A 52 39.53 -20.90 24.52
CA SER A 52 39.66 -22.33 24.05
C SER A 52 39.03 -23.57 24.76
N GLY A 53 38.51 -24.51 23.91
CA GLY A 53 38.25 -25.93 24.23
C GLY A 53 37.35 -26.69 23.22
N GLN A 54 37.89 -27.71 22.51
CA GLN A 54 37.23 -28.54 21.48
C GLN A 54 37.27 -30.05 21.86
N LEU A 55 36.33 -30.84 21.31
CA LEU A 55 36.31 -32.31 21.05
C LEU A 55 35.95 -33.32 22.18
N ASN A 56 34.85 -34.08 22.01
CA ASN A 56 34.88 -35.51 21.57
C ASN A 56 33.48 -36.18 21.41
N GLN A 57 33.30 -36.91 20.30
CA GLN A 57 32.28 -37.93 20.05
C GLN A 57 32.84 -39.32 20.40
N THR A 58 32.09 -40.22 21.06
CA THR A 58 32.27 -41.69 20.93
C THR A 58 31.05 -42.51 21.41
N PHE A 59 30.45 -43.26 20.46
CA PHE A 59 29.91 -44.63 20.53
C PHE A 59 28.53 -45.04 21.11
N LEU A 60 27.97 -46.01 20.38
CA LEU A 60 26.65 -46.63 20.34
C LEU A 60 26.61 -48.02 21.03
N ARG A 61 25.38 -48.47 21.37
CA ARG A 61 24.87 -49.85 21.68
C ARG A 61 25.24 -50.37 23.10
N THR A 62 24.34 -50.87 23.95
CA THR A 62 23.33 -51.95 23.79
C THR A 62 22.49 -51.96 25.09
N THR A 63 21.15 -52.00 25.12
CA THR A 63 20.35 -53.24 25.31
C THR A 63 18.87 -52.85 25.49
N SER A 64 17.98 -53.54 24.77
CA SER A 64 16.52 -53.50 24.95
C SER A 64 16.08 -54.58 25.94
N LYS A 65 15.29 -54.23 26.96
CA LYS A 65 13.98 -54.81 27.32
C LYS A 65 13.61 -54.59 28.79
N MET A 66 12.31 -54.31 28.98
CA MET A 66 11.51 -54.39 30.21
C MET A 66 11.65 -53.26 31.24
N MET A 67 10.76 -52.26 31.11
CA MET A 67 9.75 -51.89 32.11
C MET A 67 8.72 -50.98 31.39
N LEU A 68 7.60 -51.57 30.97
CA LEU A 68 6.41 -50.83 30.55
C LEU A 68 5.54 -50.62 31.81
N SER A 69 5.64 -49.45 32.41
CA SER A 69 4.60 -48.79 33.21
C SER A 69 5.11 -47.38 33.56
N ASP A 70 4.30 -46.37 33.24
CA ASP A 70 4.42 -44.99 33.71
C ASP A 70 5.57 -44.11 33.20
N LEU A 71 5.93 -44.21 31.91
CA LEU A 71 6.37 -43.01 31.19
C LEU A 71 5.13 -42.30 30.64
N LYS A 72 4.69 -41.22 31.31
CA LYS A 72 4.13 -40.08 30.59
C LYS A 72 5.20 -39.67 29.58
N VAL A 73 5.09 -40.16 28.35
CA VAL A 73 5.80 -39.58 27.22
C VAL A 73 5.27 -38.15 27.17
N SER A 74 6.05 -37.20 27.69
CA SER A 74 5.88 -35.83 27.27
C SER A 74 6.24 -35.85 25.80
N THR A 75 5.24 -35.95 24.94
CA THR A 75 5.39 -35.54 23.54
C THR A 75 6.13 -34.20 23.58
N PRO A 76 7.27 -34.04 22.87
CA PRO A 76 7.92 -32.75 22.79
C PRO A 76 6.85 -31.74 22.40
N LYS A 77 6.63 -30.74 23.25
CA LYS A 77 5.58 -29.72 23.07
C LYS A 77 5.77 -29.17 21.66
N LYS A 78 4.84 -29.46 20.74
CA LYS A 78 4.88 -28.91 19.37
C LYS A 78 5.03 -27.40 19.52
N SER A 79 6.06 -26.83 18.88
CA SER A 79 6.31 -25.39 18.94
C SER A 79 5.19 -24.69 18.18
N LYS A 80 4.19 -24.18 18.90
CA LYS A 80 3.10 -23.38 18.34
C LYS A 80 3.61 -22.00 17.95
N GLY A 81 3.24 -21.54 16.75
CA GLY A 81 3.54 -20.17 16.29
C GLY A 81 2.26 -19.36 16.09
N VAL A 82 2.33 -18.06 16.38
CA VAL A 82 1.28 -17.09 16.05
C VAL A 82 1.87 -15.94 15.26
N PHE A 83 1.35 -15.73 14.05
CA PHE A 83 1.87 -14.76 13.10
C PHE A 83 0.79 -13.75 12.72
N ALA A 84 1.20 -12.63 12.10
CA ALA A 84 0.26 -11.76 11.41
C ALA A 84 0.69 -11.55 9.96
N HIS A 85 -0.27 -11.63 9.05
CA HIS A 85 -0.11 -11.33 7.64
C HIS A 85 0.22 -9.85 7.45
N PHE A 86 1.28 -9.53 6.72
CA PHE A 86 1.75 -8.15 6.58
C PHE A 86 1.94 -7.82 5.10
N MET A 87 1.18 -6.84 4.59
CA MET A 87 1.31 -6.33 3.22
C MET A 87 2.52 -5.40 3.14
N VAL A 88 3.59 -5.85 2.49
CA VAL A 88 4.86 -5.10 2.39
C VAL A 88 4.72 -3.87 1.51
N GLU A 89 3.83 -3.92 0.51
CA GLU A 89 3.51 -2.81 -0.38
C GLU A 89 3.01 -1.59 0.40
N ASN A 90 2.25 -1.82 1.47
CA ASN A 90 1.75 -0.78 2.38
C ASN A 90 2.86 -0.16 3.25
N ALA A 91 4.09 -0.68 3.17
CA ALA A 91 5.26 -0.20 3.92
C ALA A 91 6.45 0.17 2.99
N ARG A 92 6.21 0.38 1.69
CA ARG A 92 7.28 0.70 0.71
C ARG A 92 8.13 1.91 1.10
N ASP A 93 7.49 2.96 1.60
CA ASP A 93 8.14 4.23 1.95
C ASP A 93 8.41 4.40 3.44
N TRP A 94 8.20 3.35 4.24
CA TRP A 94 8.46 3.41 5.68
C TRP A 94 9.95 3.55 5.96
N ILE A 95 10.29 4.34 6.98
CA ILE A 95 11.64 4.37 7.54
C ILE A 95 11.71 3.41 8.73
N GLU A 96 12.91 3.29 9.32
CA GLU A 96 13.17 2.33 10.40
C GLU A 96 12.28 2.57 11.63
N LEU A 97 11.85 3.81 11.87
CA LEU A 97 11.02 4.18 13.01
C LEU A 97 9.60 3.60 12.90
N GLU A 98 8.97 3.63 11.72
CA GLU A 98 7.66 3.01 11.51
C GLU A 98 7.74 1.50 11.67
N TRP A 99 8.74 0.85 11.07
CA TRP A 99 8.96 -0.58 11.26
C TRP A 99 9.12 -0.94 12.75
N ALA A 100 9.91 -0.17 13.50
CA ALA A 100 10.14 -0.39 14.91
C ALA A 100 8.83 -0.24 15.72
N TYR A 101 8.02 0.78 15.42
CA TYR A 101 6.74 0.98 16.07
C TYR A 101 5.79 -0.21 15.88
N HIS A 102 5.64 -0.70 14.65
CA HIS A 102 4.77 -1.84 14.37
C HIS A 102 5.32 -3.14 14.97
N ILE A 103 6.64 -3.38 14.91
CA ILE A 103 7.28 -4.55 15.53
C ILE A 103 7.08 -4.56 17.05
N MET A 104 7.23 -3.40 17.71
CA MET A 104 7.03 -3.30 19.15
C MET A 104 5.58 -3.57 19.54
N ALA A 105 4.61 -3.04 18.79
CA ALA A 105 3.20 -3.33 19.01
C ALA A 105 2.85 -4.82 18.78
N ALA A 106 3.51 -5.48 17.82
CA ALA A 106 3.32 -6.91 17.58
C ALA A 106 3.87 -7.77 18.72
N LYS A 107 5.02 -7.38 19.28
CA LYS A 107 5.59 -8.00 20.48
C LYS A 107 4.70 -7.81 21.71
N GLU A 108 4.13 -6.63 21.89
CA GLU A 108 3.16 -6.36 22.95
C GLU A 108 1.92 -7.24 22.82
N ALA A 109 1.47 -7.50 21.59
CA ALA A 109 0.40 -8.45 21.29
C ALA A 109 0.83 -9.93 21.38
N HIS A 110 2.08 -10.24 21.74
CA HIS A 110 2.65 -11.59 21.82
C HIS A 110 2.75 -12.36 20.48
N LEU A 111 2.79 -11.66 19.34
CA LEU A 111 3.04 -12.29 18.05
C LEU A 111 4.50 -12.78 17.97
N ASP A 112 4.70 -13.91 17.28
CA ASP A 112 6.02 -14.50 17.06
C ASP A 112 6.73 -13.92 15.84
N ALA A 113 5.97 -13.65 14.77
CA ALA A 113 6.52 -13.11 13.52
C ALA A 113 5.49 -12.39 12.65
N PHE A 114 5.97 -11.59 11.71
CA PHE A 114 5.17 -11.19 10.54
C PHE A 114 5.41 -12.13 9.35
N ALA A 115 4.32 -12.51 8.68
CA ALA A 115 4.34 -13.12 7.36
C ALA A 115 4.36 -12.00 6.32
N LEU A 116 5.55 -11.64 5.82
CA LEU A 116 5.76 -10.55 4.87
C LEU A 116 5.23 -10.95 3.48
N ASN A 117 4.00 -10.54 3.18
CA ASN A 117 3.36 -10.70 1.88
C ASN A 117 3.85 -9.62 0.90
N PHE A 118 4.27 -10.04 -0.28
CA PHE A 118 4.59 -9.15 -1.39
C PHE A 118 4.39 -9.85 -2.73
N ALA A 119 4.05 -9.06 -3.75
CA ALA A 119 3.81 -9.51 -5.11
C ALA A 119 5.09 -9.45 -5.99
N ALA A 120 5.05 -10.15 -7.13
CA ALA A 120 6.17 -10.25 -8.08
C ALA A 120 6.60 -8.90 -8.68
N SER A 121 5.75 -7.88 -8.58
CA SER A 121 6.04 -6.48 -8.96
C SER A 121 7.04 -5.79 -8.03
N LEU A 122 7.28 -6.29 -6.81
CA LEU A 122 8.24 -5.70 -5.88
C LEU A 122 9.68 -5.98 -6.35
N LYS A 123 10.23 -5.12 -7.21
CA LYS A 123 11.60 -5.25 -7.74
C LYS A 123 12.66 -4.70 -6.78
N ASP A 124 12.33 -3.65 -6.04
CA ASP A 124 13.21 -3.11 -5.00
C ASP A 124 12.95 -3.83 -3.66
N LEU A 125 13.94 -4.57 -3.17
CA LEU A 125 13.86 -5.31 -1.90
C LEU A 125 14.16 -4.44 -0.68
N LYS A 126 14.36 -3.12 -0.83
CA LYS A 126 14.62 -2.18 0.28
C LYS A 126 13.62 -2.32 1.43
N PRO A 127 12.29 -2.42 1.22
CA PRO A 127 11.33 -2.58 2.33
C PRO A 127 11.57 -3.86 3.14
N LEU A 128 11.88 -4.99 2.46
CA LEU A 128 12.21 -6.24 3.13
C LEU A 128 13.53 -6.12 3.90
N LYS A 129 14.57 -5.52 3.30
CA LYS A 129 15.86 -5.31 3.97
C LYS A 129 15.73 -4.44 5.21
N SER A 130 14.93 -3.37 5.15
CA SER A 130 14.64 -2.51 6.29
C SER A 130 13.89 -3.28 7.39
N ALA A 131 12.84 -4.02 7.03
CA ALA A 131 12.07 -4.82 7.98
C ALA A 131 12.96 -5.82 8.74
N PHE A 132 13.79 -6.61 8.02
CA PHE A 132 14.72 -7.56 8.63
C PHE A 132 15.73 -6.89 9.55
N ALA A 133 16.37 -5.79 9.12
CA ALA A 133 17.34 -5.08 9.94
C ALA A 133 16.73 -4.57 11.26
N VAL A 134 15.53 -4.00 11.21
CA VAL A 134 14.82 -3.51 12.41
C VAL A 134 14.36 -4.67 13.29
N ALA A 135 13.89 -5.77 12.71
CA ALA A 135 13.50 -6.96 13.47
C ALA A 135 14.68 -7.60 14.20
N GLU A 136 15.87 -7.65 13.59
CA GLU A 136 17.10 -8.12 14.24
C GLU A 136 17.45 -7.25 15.45
N ALA A 137 17.40 -5.92 15.29
CA ALA A 137 17.69 -4.98 16.36
C ALA A 137 16.70 -5.09 17.55
N ASN A 138 15.47 -5.55 17.29
CA ASN A 138 14.40 -5.62 18.29
C ASN A 138 14.09 -7.05 18.76
N GLY A 139 14.79 -8.07 18.26
CA GLY A 139 14.55 -9.48 18.60
C GLY A 139 13.13 -9.94 18.26
N PHE A 140 12.63 -9.55 17.08
CA PHE A 140 11.37 -10.03 16.51
C PHE A 140 11.66 -10.87 15.26
N GLN A 141 10.75 -11.77 14.89
CA GLN A 141 10.97 -12.62 13.72
C GLN A 141 10.10 -12.23 12.53
N LEU A 142 10.53 -12.59 11.33
CA LEU A 142 9.84 -12.36 10.07
C LEU A 142 10.01 -13.60 9.19
N PHE A 143 9.06 -13.86 8.31
CA PHE A 143 9.25 -14.81 7.21
C PHE A 143 8.58 -14.33 5.94
N LEU A 144 8.98 -14.92 4.81
CA LEU A 144 8.52 -14.51 3.50
C LEU A 144 7.21 -15.22 3.14
N SER A 145 6.24 -14.45 2.65
CA SER A 145 4.99 -14.90 2.04
C SER A 145 4.94 -14.40 0.60
N PHE A 146 5.10 -15.27 -0.39
CA PHE A 146 5.08 -14.84 -1.79
C PHE A 146 3.64 -14.79 -2.30
N ASP A 147 3.20 -13.63 -2.80
CA ASP A 147 1.88 -13.45 -3.39
C ASP A 147 1.91 -13.75 -4.89
N TYR A 148 1.38 -14.92 -5.26
CA TYR A 148 1.37 -15.40 -6.65
C TYR A 148 0.21 -14.84 -7.48
N VAL A 149 -0.69 -14.06 -6.88
CA VAL A 149 -1.89 -13.53 -7.54
C VAL A 149 -1.79 -12.02 -7.74
N GLY A 150 -1.33 -11.27 -6.73
CA GLY A 150 -1.39 -9.82 -6.68
C GLY A 150 -0.67 -9.07 -7.81
N ALA A 151 0.29 -9.70 -8.49
CA ALA A 151 0.91 -9.17 -9.71
C ALA A 151 1.39 -10.28 -10.66
N GLY A 152 0.65 -11.39 -10.71
CA GLY A 152 1.03 -12.60 -11.41
C GLY A 152 2.08 -13.46 -10.68
N PRO A 153 2.42 -14.62 -11.25
CA PRO A 153 3.29 -15.60 -10.58
C PRO A 153 4.75 -15.15 -10.53
N PHE A 154 5.47 -15.61 -9.51
CA PHE A 154 6.91 -15.39 -9.42
C PHE A 154 7.68 -16.35 -10.33
N ASP A 155 8.78 -15.87 -10.92
CA ASP A 155 9.80 -16.73 -11.50
C ASP A 155 10.53 -17.55 -10.40
N LYS A 156 10.76 -18.83 -10.68
CA LYS A 156 11.38 -19.79 -9.75
C LYS A 156 12.75 -19.33 -9.23
N ALA A 157 13.63 -18.84 -10.12
CA ALA A 157 14.97 -18.41 -9.74
C ALA A 157 14.93 -17.15 -8.87
N THR A 158 13.96 -16.27 -9.11
CA THR A 158 13.70 -15.10 -8.27
C THR A 158 13.32 -15.51 -6.85
N VAL A 159 12.41 -16.48 -6.68
CA VAL A 159 12.02 -16.99 -5.35
C VAL A 159 13.23 -17.56 -4.59
N ILE A 160 14.04 -18.39 -5.26
CA ILE A 160 15.26 -18.98 -4.67
C ILE A 160 16.22 -17.89 -4.21
N THR A 161 16.44 -16.88 -5.06
CA THR A 161 17.34 -15.76 -4.78
C THR A 161 16.88 -14.99 -3.54
N ILE A 162 15.60 -14.63 -3.47
CA ILE A 162 15.05 -13.86 -2.35
C ILE A 162 15.11 -14.68 -1.05
N ILE A 163 14.74 -15.97 -1.06
CA ILE A 163 14.85 -16.80 0.15
C ILE A 163 16.32 -16.88 0.61
N ASN A 164 17.27 -17.07 -0.30
CA ASN A 164 18.68 -17.16 0.04
C ASN A 164 19.28 -15.85 0.57
N GLU A 165 18.79 -14.69 0.13
CA GLU A 165 19.19 -13.37 0.64
C GLU A 165 18.86 -13.23 2.14
N PHE A 166 17.67 -13.69 2.57
CA PHE A 166 17.16 -13.41 3.92
C PHE A 166 17.30 -14.57 4.91
N LYS A 167 17.39 -15.83 4.45
CA LYS A 167 17.32 -17.02 5.33
C LYS A 167 18.42 -17.12 6.40
N SER A 168 19.50 -16.36 6.27
CA SER A 168 20.61 -16.32 7.23
C SER A 168 20.44 -15.24 8.31
N SER A 169 19.44 -14.35 8.18
CA SER A 169 19.13 -13.34 9.17
C SER A 169 18.76 -13.98 10.51
N SER A 170 19.21 -13.36 11.60
CA SER A 170 18.84 -13.79 12.96
C SER A 170 17.37 -13.54 13.28
N ALA A 171 16.72 -12.64 12.53
CA ALA A 171 15.29 -12.38 12.58
C ALA A 171 14.46 -13.30 11.67
N TYR A 172 15.07 -14.20 10.89
CA TYR A 172 14.28 -15.12 10.06
C TYR A 172 13.60 -16.20 10.93
N TYR A 173 12.27 -16.32 10.83
CA TYR A 173 11.54 -17.36 11.58
C TYR A 173 11.91 -18.74 11.04
N THR A 174 12.38 -19.61 11.93
CA THR A 174 12.76 -20.98 11.57
C THR A 174 11.92 -22.00 12.32
N TYR A 175 11.52 -23.05 11.61
CA TYR A 175 10.79 -24.17 12.18
C TYR A 175 11.53 -25.46 11.89
N LYS A 176 11.76 -26.29 12.93
CA LYS A 176 12.57 -27.51 12.83
C LYS A 176 13.94 -27.28 12.18
N GLY A 177 14.56 -26.13 12.46
CA GLY A 177 15.86 -25.73 11.92
C GLY A 177 15.88 -25.31 10.45
N LYS A 178 14.72 -25.11 9.83
CA LYS A 178 14.56 -24.70 8.43
C LYS A 178 13.93 -23.32 8.33
N PRO A 179 14.29 -22.49 7.33
CA PRO A 179 13.61 -21.22 7.09
C PRO A 179 12.15 -21.48 6.72
N PHE A 180 11.22 -20.85 7.44
CA PHE A 180 9.79 -20.99 7.18
C PHE A 180 9.39 -20.10 6.00
N VAL A 181 8.62 -20.62 5.05
CA VAL A 181 8.16 -19.88 3.87
C VAL A 181 6.70 -20.20 3.60
N SER A 182 5.94 -19.21 3.17
CA SER A 182 4.53 -19.37 2.77
C SER A 182 4.24 -18.69 1.44
N THR A 183 3.02 -18.90 0.95
CA THR A 183 2.49 -18.23 -0.24
C THR A 183 1.02 -17.84 -0.03
N PHE A 184 0.61 -16.76 -0.68
CA PHE A 184 -0.79 -16.56 -1.03
C PHE A 184 -1.00 -17.11 -2.44
N GLU A 185 -1.79 -18.18 -2.53
CA GLU A 185 -2.09 -18.92 -3.76
C GLU A 185 -0.83 -19.39 -4.52
N GLY A 186 -0.93 -19.55 -5.85
CA GLY A 186 0.09 -20.13 -6.72
C GLY A 186 0.07 -21.66 -6.88
N PRO A 187 -1.07 -22.39 -6.81
CA PRO A 187 -1.07 -23.83 -7.06
C PRO A 187 -0.60 -24.20 -8.48
N GLY A 188 -0.79 -23.31 -9.46
CA GLY A 188 -0.26 -23.48 -10.83
C GLY A 188 1.27 -23.59 -10.90
N ASN A 189 1.97 -23.06 -9.91
CA ASN A 189 3.43 -23.11 -9.78
C ASN A 189 3.92 -24.17 -8.77
N ALA A 190 3.06 -25.07 -8.30
CA ALA A 190 3.42 -26.07 -7.30
C ALA A 190 4.61 -26.96 -7.71
N ALA A 191 4.81 -27.19 -9.01
CA ALA A 191 5.93 -27.97 -9.52
C ALA A 191 7.30 -27.33 -9.21
N ASP A 192 7.39 -26.00 -9.24
CA ASP A 192 8.62 -25.24 -8.99
C ASP A 192 9.12 -25.43 -7.55
N TRP A 193 8.20 -25.65 -6.61
CA TRP A 193 8.50 -25.81 -5.19
C TRP A 193 9.29 -27.07 -4.86
N LYS A 194 9.40 -28.04 -5.78
CA LYS A 194 10.34 -29.17 -5.65
C LYS A 194 11.79 -28.65 -5.63
N ASP A 195 12.13 -27.83 -6.61
CA ASP A 195 13.48 -27.29 -6.79
C ASP A 195 13.74 -26.18 -5.77
N ILE A 196 12.78 -25.27 -5.56
CA ILE A 196 12.91 -24.18 -4.57
C ILE A 196 13.25 -24.75 -3.20
N LYS A 197 12.52 -25.78 -2.73
CA LYS A 197 12.81 -26.41 -1.44
C LYS A 197 14.16 -27.11 -1.42
N ALA A 198 14.54 -27.78 -2.52
CA ALA A 198 15.83 -28.46 -2.61
C ALA A 198 17.01 -27.49 -2.51
N GLU A 199 16.91 -26.32 -3.13
CA GLU A 199 17.97 -25.32 -3.15
C GLU A 199 18.01 -24.43 -1.90
N THR A 200 16.85 -24.11 -1.33
CA THR A 200 16.77 -23.20 -0.19
C THR A 200 16.81 -23.93 1.15
N GLY A 201 16.33 -25.17 1.20
CA GLY A 201 16.16 -25.96 2.42
C GLY A 201 14.94 -25.55 3.26
N CYS A 202 13.98 -24.79 2.70
CA CYS A 202 12.87 -24.22 3.46
C CYS A 202 11.85 -25.26 3.96
N PHE A 203 11.12 -24.85 5.00
CA PHE A 203 9.89 -25.47 5.47
C PHE A 203 8.72 -24.69 4.86
N PHE A 204 7.93 -25.35 4.02
CA PHE A 204 6.97 -24.67 3.14
C PHE A 204 5.51 -24.94 3.53
N ILE A 205 4.77 -23.87 3.83
CA ILE A 205 3.34 -23.88 4.16
C ILE A 205 2.59 -22.89 3.22
N PRO A 206 2.09 -23.34 2.05
CA PRO A 206 1.32 -22.48 1.15
C PRO A 206 -0.14 -22.34 1.59
N SER A 207 -0.76 -21.20 1.25
CA SER A 207 -2.22 -21.11 1.10
C SER A 207 -2.61 -21.40 -0.33
N TRP A 208 -2.87 -22.67 -0.64
CA TRP A 208 -3.52 -23.08 -1.91
C TRP A 208 -5.01 -23.33 -1.68
N SER A 209 -5.67 -22.33 -1.10
CA SER A 209 -7.04 -22.47 -0.61
C SER A 209 -8.04 -22.54 -1.76
N SER A 210 -7.71 -21.98 -2.93
CA SER A 210 -8.47 -22.14 -4.18
C SER A 210 -8.73 -23.59 -4.59
N LEU A 211 -7.87 -24.54 -4.18
CA LEU A 211 -8.06 -25.98 -4.45
C LEU A 211 -8.71 -26.73 -3.28
N GLY A 212 -8.71 -26.16 -2.08
CA GLY A 212 -8.95 -26.87 -0.83
C GLY A 212 -7.86 -27.90 -0.48
N ALA A 213 -7.86 -28.40 0.76
CA ALA A 213 -6.78 -29.23 1.30
C ALA A 213 -6.49 -30.51 0.51
N LYS A 214 -7.53 -31.24 0.09
CA LYS A 214 -7.39 -32.53 -0.59
C LYS A 214 -6.65 -32.41 -1.92
N GLU A 215 -7.06 -31.48 -2.78
CA GLU A 215 -6.48 -31.31 -4.10
C GLU A 215 -5.11 -30.61 -4.01
N ALA A 216 -4.95 -29.64 -3.09
CA ALA A 216 -3.66 -29.02 -2.81
C ALA A 216 -2.58 -30.05 -2.41
N LEU A 217 -2.92 -31.04 -1.58
CA LEU A 217 -1.98 -32.09 -1.18
C LEU A 217 -1.57 -33.03 -2.31
N LYS A 218 -2.43 -33.22 -3.33
CA LYS A 218 -2.10 -34.05 -4.50
C LYS A 218 -0.98 -33.46 -5.36
N LEU A 219 -0.83 -32.13 -5.37
CA LEU A 219 0.25 -31.46 -6.10
C LEU A 219 1.64 -31.87 -5.56
N GLY A 220 1.69 -32.26 -4.28
CA GLY A 220 2.93 -32.62 -3.59
C GLY A 220 3.84 -31.40 -3.39
N THR A 221 4.83 -31.52 -2.50
CA THR A 221 5.81 -30.50 -2.04
C THR A 221 5.54 -29.77 -0.71
N PRO A 222 4.31 -29.40 -0.32
CA PRO A 222 4.10 -28.70 0.95
C PRO A 222 4.50 -29.56 2.17
N ASP A 223 5.09 -28.92 3.18
CA ASP A 223 5.32 -29.54 4.50
C ASP A 223 4.06 -29.48 5.38
N GLY A 224 3.23 -28.48 5.15
CA GLY A 224 1.90 -28.31 5.73
C GLY A 224 1.02 -27.47 4.82
N LEU A 225 -0.18 -27.11 5.26
CA LEU A 225 -1.04 -26.18 4.53
C LEU A 225 -1.56 -25.06 5.43
N PHE A 226 -1.73 -23.89 4.82
CA PHE A 226 -2.45 -22.76 5.37
C PHE A 226 -3.83 -22.67 4.70
N SER A 227 -4.88 -22.45 5.48
CA SER A 227 -6.19 -22.10 4.95
C SER A 227 -6.38 -20.58 4.95
N TRP A 228 -7.02 -20.03 3.91
CA TRP A 228 -7.43 -18.63 3.85
C TRP A 228 -8.88 -18.39 4.33
N ALA A 229 -9.58 -19.46 4.76
CA ALA A 229 -10.97 -19.39 5.21
C ALA A 229 -11.06 -18.83 6.65
N ALA A 230 -10.89 -17.52 6.79
CA ALA A 230 -10.93 -16.82 8.08
C ALA A 230 -12.32 -16.31 8.47
N TRP A 231 -13.27 -16.33 7.52
CA TRP A 231 -14.58 -15.68 7.63
C TRP A 231 -15.71 -16.71 7.41
N PRO A 232 -16.89 -16.49 8.02
CA PRO A 232 -18.01 -17.43 7.92
C PRO A 232 -18.58 -17.46 6.51
N TRP A 233 -19.16 -18.59 6.13
CA TRP A 233 -19.97 -18.66 4.92
C TRP A 233 -21.41 -18.22 5.23
N ASP A 234 -22.07 -17.63 4.24
CA ASP A 234 -23.47 -17.18 4.34
C ASP A 234 -23.66 -16.17 5.51
N ASN A 235 -24.87 -16.07 6.05
CA ASN A 235 -25.28 -15.24 7.18
C ASN A 235 -25.05 -15.91 8.54
N GLN A 236 -24.30 -17.02 8.59
CA GLN A 236 -24.07 -17.81 9.80
C GLN A 236 -22.90 -17.26 10.64
N ASP A 237 -22.79 -17.74 11.87
CA ASP A 237 -21.59 -17.54 12.68
C ASP A 237 -20.45 -18.44 12.17
N MET A 238 -19.21 -18.17 12.61
CA MET A 238 -18.04 -18.95 12.20
C MET A 238 -18.14 -20.41 12.67
N ASP A 239 -17.51 -21.31 11.92
CA ASP A 239 -17.41 -22.73 12.28
C ASP A 239 -16.00 -23.31 12.06
N THR A 240 -15.85 -24.59 12.39
CA THR A 240 -14.58 -25.34 12.31
C THR A 240 -14.57 -26.45 11.26
N TYR A 241 -15.54 -26.51 10.36
CA TYR A 241 -15.65 -27.61 9.40
C TYR A 241 -14.53 -27.58 8.35
N VAL A 242 -14.13 -26.38 7.91
CA VAL A 242 -12.99 -26.21 7.01
C VAL A 242 -11.69 -26.62 7.73
N ASP A 243 -11.50 -26.22 8.98
CA ASP A 243 -10.32 -26.62 9.78
C ASP A 243 -10.25 -28.13 9.97
N ALA A 244 -11.39 -28.77 10.28
CA ALA A 244 -11.51 -30.21 10.41
C ALA A 244 -11.11 -30.93 9.12
N SER A 245 -11.52 -30.42 7.96
CA SER A 245 -11.14 -30.94 6.64
C SER A 245 -9.63 -30.87 6.42
N TYR A 246 -9.00 -29.72 6.71
CA TYR A 246 -7.55 -29.58 6.61
C TYR A 246 -6.83 -30.56 7.54
N LEU A 247 -7.23 -30.64 8.81
CA LEU A 247 -6.63 -31.56 9.78
C LEU A 247 -6.75 -33.04 9.36
N ASP A 248 -7.90 -33.45 8.83
CA ASP A 248 -8.12 -34.83 8.37
C ASP A 248 -7.19 -35.17 7.20
N TYR A 249 -7.18 -34.34 6.14
CA TYR A 249 -6.35 -34.61 4.97
C TYR A 249 -4.84 -34.51 5.27
N LEU A 250 -4.42 -33.54 6.09
CA LEU A 250 -3.02 -33.43 6.54
C LEU A 250 -2.61 -34.62 7.42
N GLY A 251 -3.53 -35.13 8.24
CA GLY A 251 -3.37 -36.36 9.03
C GLY A 251 -3.16 -37.58 8.13
N GLN A 252 -4.00 -37.76 7.12
CA GLN A 252 -3.88 -38.83 6.12
C GLN A 252 -2.60 -38.71 5.29
N ALA A 253 -2.11 -37.48 5.06
CA ALA A 253 -0.86 -37.20 4.34
C ALA A 253 0.42 -37.31 5.21
N GLY A 254 0.37 -38.09 6.29
CA GLY A 254 1.52 -38.37 7.15
C GLY A 254 1.69 -37.43 8.34
N GLY A 255 0.64 -36.71 8.74
CA GLY A 255 0.65 -35.82 9.90
C GLY A 255 1.38 -34.50 9.66
N LYS A 256 1.05 -33.85 8.54
CA LYS A 256 1.58 -32.54 8.13
C LYS A 256 1.02 -31.39 8.98
N GLU A 257 1.74 -30.28 9.03
CA GLU A 257 1.38 -29.12 9.85
C GLU A 257 0.19 -28.34 9.28
N TYR A 258 -0.64 -27.82 10.18
CA TYR A 258 -1.77 -26.96 9.84
C TYR A 258 -1.56 -25.53 10.38
N MET A 259 -1.70 -24.54 9.50
CA MET A 259 -1.81 -23.13 9.86
C MET A 259 -3.27 -22.67 9.73
N MET A 260 -3.85 -22.25 10.84
CA MET A 260 -5.24 -21.82 10.94
C MET A 260 -5.35 -20.29 10.76
N PRO A 261 -6.28 -19.80 9.93
CA PRO A 261 -6.52 -18.36 9.77
C PRO A 261 -7.41 -17.80 10.87
N VAL A 262 -7.10 -16.59 11.33
CA VAL A 262 -7.92 -15.82 12.29
C VAL A 262 -8.05 -14.39 11.76
N SER A 263 -9.25 -13.83 11.72
CA SER A 263 -9.48 -12.46 11.25
C SER A 263 -10.62 -11.81 12.03
N PRO A 264 -10.59 -10.50 12.34
CA PRO A 264 -11.65 -9.86 13.10
C PRO A 264 -12.86 -9.43 12.25
N TRP A 265 -12.63 -9.06 10.99
CA TRP A 265 -13.60 -8.37 10.14
C TRP A 265 -13.24 -8.58 8.66
N PHE A 266 -14.11 -8.23 7.73
CA PHE A 266 -13.75 -8.05 6.32
C PHE A 266 -14.74 -7.11 5.64
N TYR A 267 -14.22 -6.11 4.95
CA TYR A 267 -14.99 -5.28 4.02
C TYR A 267 -14.03 -4.62 3.04
N THR A 268 -14.36 -4.70 1.75
CA THR A 268 -13.65 -4.01 0.69
C THR A 268 -14.62 -3.42 -0.32
N ASN A 269 -14.29 -2.24 -0.83
CA ASN A 269 -14.95 -1.62 -1.99
C ASN A 269 -13.87 -0.89 -2.78
N LEU A 270 -13.15 -1.67 -3.59
CA LEU A 270 -12.03 -1.27 -4.42
C LEU A 270 -12.29 -1.73 -5.88
N PRO A 271 -13.16 -1.02 -6.64
CA PRO A 271 -13.47 -1.34 -8.03
C PRO A 271 -12.25 -1.47 -8.95
N GLY A 272 -11.19 -0.68 -8.73
CA GLY A 272 -9.94 -0.77 -9.49
C GLY A 272 -9.20 -2.11 -9.33
N TYR A 273 -9.59 -2.92 -8.34
CA TYR A 273 -9.12 -4.29 -8.15
C TYR A 273 -10.23 -5.34 -8.39
N GLU A 274 -11.38 -4.94 -8.94
CA GLU A 274 -12.57 -5.80 -9.10
C GLU A 274 -13.08 -6.40 -7.77
N LYS A 275 -12.91 -5.67 -6.66
CA LYS A 275 -13.33 -6.13 -5.32
C LYS A 275 -14.40 -5.23 -4.74
N ASN A 276 -15.56 -5.79 -4.41
CA ASN A 276 -16.60 -5.09 -3.65
C ASN A 276 -17.43 -6.09 -2.83
N CYS A 277 -16.97 -6.43 -1.64
CA CYS A 277 -17.63 -7.43 -0.82
C CYS A 277 -17.37 -7.31 0.68
N LEU A 278 -18.20 -7.99 1.46
CA LEU A 278 -18.01 -8.16 2.90
C LEU A 278 -18.32 -9.58 3.35
N TRP A 279 -17.79 -9.96 4.51
CA TRP A 279 -18.26 -11.11 5.27
C TRP A 279 -18.83 -10.67 6.62
N ARG A 280 -19.62 -11.55 7.26
CA ARG A 280 -20.13 -11.28 8.61
C ARG A 280 -18.97 -11.26 9.62
N GLY A 281 -18.66 -10.07 10.15
CA GLY A 281 -17.65 -9.89 11.20
C GLY A 281 -18.21 -9.76 12.62
N ASP A 282 -19.54 -9.80 12.77
CA ASP A 282 -20.32 -9.54 13.99
C ASP A 282 -19.68 -10.09 15.28
N ASP A 283 -19.63 -11.42 15.44
CA ASP A 283 -19.07 -12.10 16.61
C ASP A 283 -17.71 -12.78 16.31
N LEU A 284 -17.24 -12.64 15.06
CA LEU A 284 -16.14 -13.41 14.45
C LEU A 284 -14.85 -13.40 15.26
N TRP A 285 -14.39 -12.22 15.71
CA TRP A 285 -13.13 -12.12 16.44
C TRP A 285 -13.14 -12.96 17.72
N ARG A 286 -14.27 -12.97 18.44
CA ARG A 286 -14.41 -13.80 19.65
C ARG A 286 -14.51 -15.27 19.27
N ASP A 287 -15.34 -15.62 18.30
CA ASP A 287 -15.58 -17.02 17.93
C ASP A 287 -14.30 -17.69 17.45
N ARG A 288 -13.57 -17.03 16.55
CA ARG A 288 -12.39 -17.64 15.93
C ARG A 288 -11.26 -17.89 16.94
N TRP A 289 -11.13 -17.05 17.97
CA TRP A 289 -10.18 -17.28 19.06
C TRP A 289 -10.61 -18.41 20.01
N GLU A 290 -11.91 -18.57 20.29
CA GLU A 290 -12.41 -19.73 21.04
C GLU A 290 -12.22 -21.04 20.24
N GLU A 291 -12.43 -20.99 18.93
CA GLU A 291 -12.19 -22.12 18.03
C GLU A 291 -10.71 -22.52 17.96
N VAL A 292 -9.76 -21.57 18.02
CA VAL A 292 -8.32 -21.88 18.17
C VAL A 292 -8.07 -22.72 19.43
N MET A 293 -8.83 -22.50 20.51
CA MET A 293 -8.71 -23.30 21.74
C MET A 293 -9.24 -24.72 21.59
N VAL A 294 -10.19 -24.94 20.68
CA VAL A 294 -10.76 -26.24 20.33
C VAL A 294 -9.86 -26.98 19.33
N VAL A 295 -9.52 -26.32 18.22
CA VAL A 295 -8.75 -26.90 17.08
C VAL A 295 -7.32 -27.21 17.50
N GLN A 296 -6.70 -26.33 18.31
CA GLN A 296 -5.30 -26.42 18.71
C GLN A 296 -4.34 -26.66 17.51
N PRO A 297 -4.37 -25.78 16.49
CA PRO A 297 -3.53 -25.94 15.30
C PRO A 297 -2.02 -25.89 15.62
N ASP A 298 -1.17 -26.21 14.65
CA ASP A 298 0.28 -26.04 14.80
C ASP A 298 0.68 -24.56 14.73
N PHE A 299 0.03 -23.81 13.85
CA PHE A 299 0.23 -22.37 13.68
C PHE A 299 -1.08 -21.62 13.58
N VAL A 300 -1.08 -20.35 13.99
CA VAL A 300 -2.15 -19.40 13.74
C VAL A 300 -1.56 -18.25 12.93
N GLN A 301 -2.24 -17.83 11.87
CA GLN A 301 -1.93 -16.58 11.20
C GLN A 301 -3.14 -15.64 11.26
N ILE A 302 -2.93 -14.47 11.86
CA ILE A 302 -3.90 -13.40 11.86
C ILE A 302 -3.88 -12.71 10.49
N ILE A 303 -5.05 -12.63 9.84
CA ILE A 303 -5.27 -11.94 8.58
C ILE A 303 -6.07 -10.68 8.93
N SER A 304 -5.44 -9.52 9.09
CA SER A 304 -4.02 -9.17 8.84
C SER A 304 -3.50 -8.15 9.84
N TRP A 305 -2.23 -7.75 9.70
CA TRP A 305 -1.65 -6.65 10.45
C TRP A 305 -1.97 -5.28 9.83
N ASN A 306 -1.91 -5.11 8.52
CA ASN A 306 -1.97 -3.79 7.87
C ASN A 306 -2.64 -3.80 6.48
N ASP A 307 -3.57 -4.72 6.24
CA ASP A 307 -4.41 -4.67 5.05
C ASP A 307 -5.64 -3.78 5.27
N TYR A 308 -5.45 -2.48 5.08
CA TYR A 308 -6.50 -1.48 5.28
C TYR A 308 -7.59 -1.53 4.22
N GLY A 309 -7.24 -1.95 3.00
CA GLY A 309 -8.16 -2.03 1.86
C GLY A 309 -9.21 -3.14 2.02
N GLU A 310 -8.92 -4.18 2.80
CA GLU A 310 -9.86 -5.27 3.10
C GLU A 310 -10.43 -5.20 4.53
N SER A 311 -10.14 -4.11 5.26
CA SER A 311 -10.71 -3.78 6.58
C SER A 311 -10.51 -4.84 7.66
N HIS A 312 -9.49 -5.70 7.55
CA HIS A 312 -9.27 -6.80 8.49
C HIS A 312 -7.96 -6.68 9.27
N TYR A 313 -7.38 -5.49 9.28
CA TYR A 313 -6.12 -5.18 9.96
C TYR A 313 -6.31 -5.12 11.47
N ILE A 314 -5.28 -5.47 12.23
CA ILE A 314 -5.20 -5.24 13.69
C ILE A 314 -4.03 -4.30 14.07
N GLY A 315 -3.31 -3.79 13.09
CA GLY A 315 -2.23 -2.84 13.26
C GLY A 315 -2.74 -1.41 13.44
N PRO A 316 -1.87 -0.49 13.87
CA PRO A 316 -2.18 0.93 13.97
C PRO A 316 -2.49 1.54 12.60
N LEU A 317 -3.44 2.47 12.55
CA LEU A 317 -3.63 3.35 11.39
C LEU A 317 -2.43 4.31 11.27
N TYR A 318 -1.74 4.30 10.14
CA TYR A 318 -0.59 5.17 9.89
C TYR A 318 -0.75 5.91 8.57
N ASN A 319 -0.92 7.24 8.59
CA ASN A 319 -1.13 8.04 7.37
C ASN A 319 -2.25 7.47 6.47
N ILE A 320 -3.40 7.14 7.05
CA ILE A 320 -4.45 6.39 6.35
C ILE A 320 -4.94 7.07 5.06
N ASP A 321 -4.91 8.41 5.03
CA ASP A 321 -5.27 9.24 3.88
C ASP A 321 -4.27 9.18 2.72
N LYS A 322 -3.07 8.65 2.95
CA LYS A 322 -1.99 8.56 1.96
C LYS A 322 -1.79 7.14 1.41
N TYR A 323 -2.57 6.16 1.85
CA TYR A 323 -2.44 4.81 1.30
C TYR A 323 -2.98 4.75 -0.12
N GLU A 324 -2.10 4.39 -1.04
CA GLU A 324 -2.40 4.29 -2.47
C GLU A 324 -3.44 3.20 -2.77
N ALA A 325 -3.62 2.20 -1.90
CA ALA A 325 -4.61 1.13 -2.12
C ALA A 325 -6.04 1.68 -2.36
N PHE A 326 -6.43 2.76 -1.67
CA PHE A 326 -7.74 3.39 -1.86
C PHE A 326 -7.84 4.19 -3.16
N SER A 327 -6.75 4.80 -3.62
CA SER A 327 -6.75 5.57 -4.87
C SER A 327 -6.58 4.68 -6.10
N VAL A 328 -5.66 3.72 -6.06
CA VAL A 328 -5.43 2.72 -7.11
C VAL A 328 -6.62 1.76 -7.21
N GLY A 329 -7.19 1.37 -6.07
CA GLY A 329 -8.40 0.58 -6.02
C GLY A 329 -9.67 1.35 -6.34
N GLU A 330 -9.59 2.65 -6.66
CA GLU A 330 -10.75 3.50 -7.01
C GLU A 330 -11.89 3.47 -5.97
N ALA A 331 -11.54 3.44 -4.69
CA ALA A 331 -12.51 3.37 -3.61
C ALA A 331 -13.48 4.56 -3.67
N PRO A 332 -14.81 4.36 -3.54
CA PRO A 332 -15.76 5.47 -3.51
C PRO A 332 -15.55 6.38 -2.31
N VAL A 333 -15.10 5.81 -1.18
CA VAL A 333 -14.70 6.52 0.04
C VAL A 333 -13.54 5.78 0.71
N ASN A 334 -12.68 6.49 1.44
CA ASN A 334 -11.70 5.85 2.32
C ASN A 334 -12.38 5.36 3.61
N TYR A 335 -12.91 4.14 3.56
CA TYR A 335 -13.65 3.54 4.67
C TYR A 335 -12.77 3.08 5.85
N ALA A 336 -11.44 3.16 5.77
CA ALA A 336 -10.55 2.91 6.89
C ALA A 336 -10.23 4.19 7.70
N HIS A 337 -10.55 5.37 7.16
CA HIS A 337 -10.32 6.63 7.88
C HIS A 337 -11.15 6.68 9.18
N GLY A 338 -10.46 6.84 10.32
CA GLY A 338 -11.11 6.89 11.63
C GLY A 338 -11.59 5.53 12.17
N MET A 339 -11.03 4.42 11.68
CA MET A 339 -11.35 3.05 12.11
C MET A 339 -10.19 2.43 12.92
N PRO A 340 -10.09 2.66 14.25
CA PRO A 340 -8.93 2.23 15.04
C PRO A 340 -9.00 0.74 15.43
N HIS A 341 -8.75 -0.15 14.46
CA HIS A 341 -8.82 -1.62 14.66
C HIS A 341 -7.76 -2.19 15.62
N ASP A 342 -6.76 -1.40 15.99
CA ASP A 342 -5.75 -1.80 16.96
C ASP A 342 -6.33 -2.13 18.35
N GLY A 343 -7.57 -1.68 18.64
CA GLY A 343 -8.32 -2.09 19.82
C GLY A 343 -8.55 -3.60 19.94
N TRP A 344 -8.64 -4.34 18.82
CA TRP A 344 -8.78 -5.81 18.83
C TRP A 344 -7.55 -6.54 19.38
N ARG A 345 -6.39 -5.86 19.46
CA ARG A 345 -5.17 -6.44 20.03
C ARG A 345 -5.20 -6.59 21.54
N LEU A 346 -6.08 -5.87 22.25
CA LEU A 346 -6.02 -5.74 23.71
C LEU A 346 -5.98 -7.09 24.44
N PHE A 347 -6.70 -8.11 23.96
CA PHE A 347 -6.75 -9.44 24.59
C PHE A 347 -5.90 -10.50 23.90
N LEU A 348 -5.18 -10.15 22.82
CA LEU A 348 -4.29 -11.10 22.14
C LEU A 348 -3.25 -11.73 23.07
N PRO A 349 -2.59 -10.99 24.00
CA PRO A 349 -1.65 -11.60 24.92
C PRO A 349 -2.27 -12.75 25.73
N TYR A 350 -3.50 -12.58 26.20
CA TYR A 350 -4.21 -13.61 26.96
C TYR A 350 -4.55 -14.82 26.08
N TYR A 351 -5.11 -14.60 24.91
CA TYR A 351 -5.47 -15.68 23.98
C TYR A 351 -4.23 -16.46 23.50
N ILE A 352 -3.17 -15.77 23.09
CA ILE A 352 -1.96 -16.38 22.57
C ILE A 352 -1.23 -17.15 23.67
N ASP A 353 -1.14 -16.60 24.88
CA ASP A 353 -0.50 -17.30 26.00
C ASP A 353 -1.29 -18.56 26.38
N ILE A 354 -2.63 -18.50 26.36
CA ILE A 354 -3.46 -19.68 26.55
C ILE A 354 -3.21 -20.72 25.46
N TYR A 355 -3.24 -20.31 24.19
CA TYR A 355 -3.01 -21.21 23.07
C TYR A 355 -1.64 -21.90 23.15
N LYS A 356 -0.57 -21.16 23.45
CA LYS A 356 0.81 -21.69 23.48
C LYS A 356 1.13 -22.44 24.77
N ASN A 357 0.61 -21.98 25.90
CA ASN A 357 1.00 -22.47 27.21
C ASN A 357 -0.04 -23.38 27.86
N GLY A 358 -1.25 -23.44 27.32
CA GLY A 358 -2.43 -24.12 27.89
C GLY A 358 -3.17 -23.26 28.91
N LYS A 359 -2.57 -22.16 29.38
CA LYS A 359 -3.11 -21.29 30.45
C LYS A 359 -2.42 -19.93 30.45
N ALA A 360 -3.17 -18.87 30.77
CA ALA A 360 -2.63 -17.53 30.99
C ALA A 360 -3.18 -16.90 32.27
N SER A 361 -2.54 -15.82 32.70
CA SER A 361 -2.94 -15.04 33.87
C SER A 361 -3.43 -13.66 33.46
N ILE A 362 -4.52 -13.23 34.09
CA ILE A 362 -5.10 -11.90 33.95
C ILE A 362 -4.44 -11.00 35.00
N THR A 363 -3.69 -10.00 34.54
CA THR A 363 -3.05 -8.97 35.39
C THR A 363 -3.70 -7.61 35.23
N LYS A 364 -4.58 -7.45 34.23
CA LYS A 364 -5.47 -6.30 34.02
C LYS A 364 -6.78 -6.82 33.46
N GLU A 365 -7.88 -6.23 33.92
CA GLU A 365 -9.20 -6.45 33.33
C GLU A 365 -9.46 -5.37 32.28
N GLY A 366 -10.24 -5.68 31.24
CA GLY A 366 -10.48 -4.72 30.16
C GLY A 366 -11.74 -5.00 29.38
N VAL A 367 -12.03 -4.12 28.42
CA VAL A 367 -13.15 -4.24 27.48
C VAL A 367 -12.72 -3.80 26.09
N VAL A 368 -13.19 -4.52 25.07
CA VAL A 368 -13.12 -4.17 23.65
C VAL A 368 -14.55 -4.18 23.13
N GLY A 369 -14.92 -3.23 22.27
CA GLY A 369 -16.19 -3.25 21.56
C GLY A 369 -16.09 -2.70 20.15
N TRP A 370 -16.93 -3.19 19.27
CA TRP A 370 -16.93 -2.83 17.85
C TRP A 370 -18.35 -2.77 17.28
N TYR A 371 -18.52 -1.94 16.26
CA TYR A 371 -19.80 -1.68 15.59
C TYR A 371 -19.55 -0.92 14.29
N ARG A 372 -20.51 -0.96 13.37
CA ARG A 372 -20.49 -0.13 12.17
C ARG A 372 -20.89 1.32 12.50
N PRO A 373 -20.26 2.32 11.87
CA PRO A 373 -20.61 3.73 12.09
C PRO A 373 -22.00 4.09 11.53
N ASN A 374 -22.50 3.33 10.55
CA ASN A 374 -23.78 3.55 9.91
C ASN A 374 -24.72 2.35 10.07
N PRO A 375 -26.04 2.57 10.27
CA PRO A 375 -27.03 1.51 10.18
C PRO A 375 -27.15 0.97 8.76
N SER A 376 -27.45 -0.33 8.65
CA SER A 376 -27.49 -1.07 7.39
C SER A 376 -28.49 -0.55 6.34
N SER A 377 -29.52 0.19 6.77
CA SER A 377 -30.65 0.61 5.93
C SER A 377 -30.69 2.11 5.61
N GLU A 378 -29.75 2.90 6.12
CA GLU A 378 -29.81 4.37 6.06
C GLU A 378 -28.99 4.97 4.90
N CYS A 379 -28.00 4.23 4.39
CA CYS A 379 -27.04 4.69 3.39
C CYS A 379 -27.09 3.83 2.12
N ASN A 380 -26.50 4.33 1.02
CA ASN A 380 -26.28 3.51 -0.17
C ASN A 380 -25.29 2.39 0.16
N ASP A 381 -25.63 1.15 -0.18
CA ASP A 381 -24.75 0.00 0.05
C ASP A 381 -23.51 -0.02 -0.86
N GLY A 382 -23.47 0.83 -1.87
CA GLY A 382 -22.35 0.95 -2.81
C GLY A 382 -22.22 -0.22 -3.77
N GLY A 383 -23.31 -0.98 -3.97
CA GLY A 383 -23.30 -2.22 -4.74
C GLY A 383 -22.50 -3.34 -4.07
N THR A 384 -22.18 -3.19 -2.78
CA THR A 384 -21.44 -4.21 -2.03
C THR A 384 -22.28 -5.48 -1.90
N ALA A 385 -21.72 -6.61 -2.31
CA ALA A 385 -22.29 -7.92 -2.03
C ALA A 385 -21.79 -8.41 -0.67
N ALA A 386 -22.69 -8.93 0.17
CA ALA A 386 -22.24 -9.78 1.26
C ALA A 386 -21.87 -11.12 0.65
N ILE A 387 -20.57 -11.42 0.67
CA ILE A 387 -19.92 -12.56 0.04
C ILE A 387 -19.96 -12.44 -1.50
N THR A 388 -19.09 -13.16 -2.22
CA THR A 388 -19.04 -13.14 -3.68
C THR A 388 -19.24 -14.52 -4.31
N ALA A 389 -19.89 -14.54 -5.47
CA ALA A 389 -19.98 -15.70 -6.35
C ALA A 389 -18.60 -16.15 -6.86
N SER A 390 -17.63 -15.23 -6.97
CA SER A 390 -16.23 -15.56 -7.29
C SER A 390 -15.55 -16.45 -6.24
N GLN A 391 -16.09 -16.51 -5.02
CA GLN A 391 -15.70 -17.46 -3.98
C GLN A 391 -16.63 -18.68 -3.91
N LEU A 392 -17.46 -18.89 -4.95
CA LEU A 392 -18.42 -19.99 -5.10
C LEU A 392 -19.49 -20.02 -3.98
N GLN A 393 -19.83 -18.85 -3.44
CA GLN A 393 -20.83 -18.70 -2.39
C GLN A 393 -22.08 -18.00 -2.91
N TYR A 394 -23.18 -18.15 -2.17
CA TYR A 394 -24.42 -17.41 -2.43
C TYR A 394 -24.25 -15.94 -1.99
N GLU A 395 -24.58 -15.00 -2.87
CA GLU A 395 -24.49 -13.57 -2.58
C GLU A 395 -25.75 -13.08 -1.86
N PHE A 396 -25.54 -12.27 -0.83
CA PHE A 396 -26.62 -11.63 -0.06
C PHE A 396 -26.49 -10.12 -0.12
N ARG A 397 -27.56 -9.41 0.22
CA ARG A 397 -27.42 -7.99 0.53
C ARG A 397 -26.70 -7.82 1.87
N PRO A 398 -25.83 -6.81 2.03
CA PRO A 398 -25.21 -6.47 3.30
C PRO A 398 -26.17 -6.50 4.50
N ALA A 399 -27.34 -5.87 4.37
CA ALA A 399 -28.33 -5.77 5.43
C ALA A 399 -28.96 -7.11 5.87
N GLU A 400 -28.82 -8.18 5.07
CA GLU A 400 -29.30 -9.52 5.41
C GLU A 400 -28.27 -10.32 6.24
N VAL A 401 -27.01 -9.88 6.22
CA VAL A 401 -25.87 -10.60 6.81
C VAL A 401 -25.36 -9.89 8.05
N VAL A 402 -25.15 -8.57 7.98
CA VAL A 402 -24.46 -7.82 9.04
C VAL A 402 -25.44 -7.10 9.96
N GLN A 403 -25.38 -7.36 11.27
CA GLN A 403 -26.43 -6.91 12.18
C GLN A 403 -26.18 -5.49 12.73
N ASP A 404 -27.26 -4.71 12.90
CA ASP A 404 -27.21 -3.37 13.52
C ASP A 404 -27.12 -3.48 15.06
N LYS A 405 -25.93 -3.92 15.51
CA LYS A 405 -25.59 -4.16 16.92
C LYS A 405 -24.24 -3.56 17.30
N ILE A 406 -24.06 -3.40 18.61
CA ILE A 406 -22.77 -3.15 19.24
C ILE A 406 -22.31 -4.46 19.88
N PHE A 407 -21.14 -4.94 19.48
CA PHE A 407 -20.52 -6.17 19.95
C PHE A 407 -19.42 -5.81 20.96
N TYR A 408 -19.23 -6.65 21.98
CA TYR A 408 -18.23 -6.39 23.02
C TYR A 408 -17.72 -7.66 23.68
N SER A 409 -16.43 -7.63 24.01
CA SER A 409 -15.75 -8.64 24.82
C SER A 409 -15.08 -7.99 26.03
N ALA A 410 -15.04 -8.69 27.16
CA ALA A 410 -14.32 -8.24 28.35
C ALA A 410 -13.50 -9.36 28.98
N LEU A 411 -12.21 -9.11 29.21
CA LEU A 411 -11.34 -10.01 29.96
C LEU A 411 -11.49 -9.74 31.46
N LEU A 412 -12.03 -10.69 32.21
CA LEU A 412 -12.44 -10.51 33.60
C LEU A 412 -11.98 -11.67 34.50
N THR A 413 -11.72 -11.33 35.76
CA THR A 413 -11.38 -12.25 36.86
C THR A 413 -12.60 -12.77 37.63
N SER A 414 -13.76 -12.18 37.40
CA SER A 414 -15.06 -12.60 37.94
C SER A 414 -16.18 -11.81 37.26
N MET A 415 -17.42 -12.24 37.43
CA MET A 415 -18.59 -11.56 36.87
C MET A 415 -18.56 -10.05 37.13
N ALA A 416 -18.83 -9.27 36.08
CA ALA A 416 -18.97 -7.82 36.13
C ALA A 416 -20.22 -7.40 35.34
N THR A 417 -20.70 -6.18 35.58
CA THR A 417 -21.82 -5.59 34.83
C THR A 417 -21.28 -4.81 33.64
N VAL A 418 -21.81 -5.10 32.45
CA VAL A 418 -21.62 -4.28 31.25
C VAL A 418 -22.71 -3.22 31.17
N THR A 419 -22.35 -2.02 30.75
CA THR A 419 -23.28 -0.93 30.44
C THR A 419 -22.89 -0.34 29.11
N VAL A 420 -23.84 -0.29 28.17
CA VAL A 420 -23.69 0.34 26.86
C VAL A 420 -24.62 1.55 26.80
N THR A 421 -24.11 2.69 26.34
CA THR A 421 -24.92 3.86 26.04
C THR A 421 -24.65 4.35 24.62
N VAL A 422 -25.69 4.79 23.92
CA VAL A 422 -25.62 5.39 22.58
C VAL A 422 -26.31 6.75 22.63
N GLY A 423 -25.59 7.82 22.28
CA GLY A 423 -26.13 9.18 22.38
C GLY A 423 -26.57 9.57 23.80
N GLY A 424 -25.94 8.98 24.83
CA GLY A 424 -26.29 9.16 26.23
C GLY A 424 -27.47 8.31 26.74
N VAL A 425 -28.13 7.54 25.88
CA VAL A 425 -29.21 6.61 26.27
C VAL A 425 -28.62 5.25 26.62
N SER A 426 -28.96 4.71 27.81
CA SER A 426 -28.53 3.37 28.20
C SER A 426 -29.38 2.29 27.55
N ILE A 427 -28.72 1.29 26.97
CA ILE A 427 -29.34 0.15 26.28
C ILE A 427 -29.07 -1.11 27.13
N PRO A 428 -30.06 -2.03 27.27
CA PRO A 428 -29.91 -3.22 28.12
C PRO A 428 -28.92 -4.24 27.55
N ALA A 429 -27.64 -4.04 27.86
CA ALA A 429 -26.55 -4.94 27.50
C ALA A 429 -26.42 -6.09 28.52
N THR A 430 -26.16 -7.31 28.03
CA THR A 430 -25.97 -8.52 28.85
C THR A 430 -24.83 -9.37 28.30
N TRP A 431 -24.27 -10.27 29.13
CA TRP A 431 -23.38 -11.31 28.65
C TRP A 431 -24.19 -12.43 28.01
N GLN A 432 -23.87 -12.75 26.76
CA GLN A 432 -24.38 -13.94 26.07
C GLN A 432 -23.48 -15.13 26.38
N ASP A 433 -22.17 -14.88 26.46
CA ASP A 433 -21.17 -15.88 26.77
C ASP A 433 -20.40 -15.53 28.03
N ILE A 434 -20.31 -16.54 28.89
CA ILE A 434 -19.63 -16.48 30.17
C ILE A 434 -18.64 -17.65 30.21
N PRO A 435 -17.34 -17.40 30.42
CA PRO A 435 -16.33 -18.45 30.48
C PRO A 435 -16.62 -19.38 31.67
N ASP A 436 -16.38 -20.69 31.49
CA ASP A 436 -16.57 -21.66 32.56
C ASP A 436 -15.66 -21.33 33.76
N GLY A 437 -16.23 -21.35 34.97
CA GLY A 437 -15.54 -20.89 36.18
C GLY A 437 -15.42 -19.37 36.34
N GLY A 438 -15.93 -18.57 35.40
CA GLY A 438 -16.11 -17.11 35.55
C GLY A 438 -14.83 -16.26 35.42
N VAL A 439 -13.70 -16.86 35.03
CA VAL A 439 -12.42 -16.19 34.79
C VAL A 439 -12.06 -16.37 33.31
N GLY A 440 -11.93 -15.28 32.56
CA GLY A 440 -11.61 -15.32 31.14
C GLY A 440 -12.34 -14.24 30.35
N VAL A 441 -12.56 -14.49 29.06
CA VAL A 441 -13.23 -13.55 28.17
C VAL A 441 -14.74 -13.78 28.21
N TYR A 442 -15.47 -12.73 28.56
CA TYR A 442 -16.92 -12.62 28.46
C TYR A 442 -17.27 -11.95 27.14
N HIS A 443 -18.40 -12.32 26.54
CA HIS A 443 -18.83 -11.75 25.27
C HIS A 443 -20.34 -11.50 25.22
N GLY A 444 -20.74 -10.50 24.45
CA GLY A 444 -22.13 -10.26 24.12
C GLY A 444 -22.31 -9.14 23.11
N SER A 445 -23.55 -9.00 22.67
CA SER A 445 -23.97 -7.96 21.73
C SER A 445 -25.29 -7.33 22.15
N VAL A 446 -25.52 -6.09 21.72
CA VAL A 446 -26.79 -5.38 21.96
C VAL A 446 -27.21 -4.59 20.73
N GLY A 447 -28.48 -4.73 20.33
CA GLY A 447 -29.05 -3.93 19.25
C GLY A 447 -29.25 -2.49 19.71
N TYR A 448 -28.76 -1.53 18.92
CA TYR A 448 -28.93 -0.11 19.23
C TYR A 448 -30.25 0.46 18.71
N GLY A 449 -30.96 -0.25 17.84
CA GLY A 449 -32.28 0.15 17.33
C GLY A 449 -32.22 1.53 16.69
N THR A 450 -33.03 2.45 17.18
CA THR A 450 -33.11 3.84 16.67
C THR A 450 -32.26 4.83 17.47
N PHE A 451 -31.36 4.37 18.34
CA PHE A 451 -30.47 5.24 19.10
C PHE A 451 -29.19 5.52 18.30
N TYR A 452 -28.87 6.81 18.14
CA TYR A 452 -27.69 7.31 17.42
C TYR A 452 -26.89 8.27 18.30
N GLY A 453 -25.61 8.45 17.99
CA GLY A 453 -24.66 9.26 18.75
C GLY A 453 -23.52 8.44 19.34
N ASP A 454 -22.69 9.08 20.16
CA ASP A 454 -21.49 8.49 20.75
C ASP A 454 -21.78 7.17 21.47
N VAL A 455 -20.97 6.16 21.20
CA VAL A 455 -21.03 4.88 21.89
C VAL A 455 -20.08 4.90 23.08
N LYS A 456 -20.58 4.45 24.23
CA LYS A 456 -19.77 4.27 25.43
C LYS A 456 -20.06 2.91 26.03
N ILE A 457 -19.00 2.16 26.30
CA ILE A 457 -19.06 0.87 27.00
C ILE A 457 -18.30 1.00 28.31
N SER A 458 -18.93 0.54 29.39
CA SER A 458 -18.34 0.55 30.72
C SER A 458 -18.52 -0.82 31.38
N ILE A 459 -17.45 -1.31 31.98
CA ILE A 459 -17.47 -2.49 32.84
C ILE A 459 -17.38 -2.03 34.29
N SER A 460 -18.23 -2.58 35.15
CA SER A 460 -18.23 -2.24 36.57
C SER A 460 -18.49 -3.45 37.46
N ARG A 461 -17.92 -3.44 38.67
CA ARG A 461 -18.14 -4.46 39.69
C ARG A 461 -18.33 -3.79 41.03
N ALA A 462 -19.39 -4.17 41.75
CA ALA A 462 -19.76 -3.58 43.04
C ALA A 462 -19.84 -2.04 43.03
N GLY A 463 -20.33 -1.45 41.93
CA GLY A 463 -20.46 0.01 41.77
C GLY A 463 -19.19 0.75 41.34
N SER A 464 -18.03 0.08 41.28
CA SER A 464 -16.78 0.66 40.80
C SER A 464 -16.54 0.35 39.33
N THR A 465 -16.17 1.36 38.54
CA THR A 465 -15.75 1.16 37.13
C THR A 465 -14.39 0.46 37.08
N ILE A 466 -14.32 -0.60 36.28
CA ILE A 466 -13.09 -1.34 35.98
C ILE A 466 -12.41 -0.74 34.76
N ALA A 467 -13.13 -0.70 33.63
CA ALA A 467 -12.67 -0.16 32.36
C ALA A 467 -13.84 0.54 31.65
N LYS A 468 -13.55 1.62 30.92
CA LYS A 468 -14.53 2.35 30.11
C LYS A 468 -13.85 3.05 28.95
N PHE A 469 -14.52 3.10 27.81
CA PHE A 469 -14.12 3.96 26.68
C PHE A 469 -15.35 4.66 26.10
N SER A 470 -15.10 5.75 25.37
CA SER A 470 -16.07 6.37 24.47
C SER A 470 -15.49 6.30 23.07
N SER A 471 -16.34 6.06 22.08
CA SER A 471 -15.95 5.83 20.69
C SER A 471 -16.87 6.61 19.74
N ALA A 472 -16.53 6.62 18.45
CA ALA A 472 -17.22 7.41 17.43
C ALA A 472 -18.74 7.17 17.42
N ALA A 473 -19.51 8.20 17.05
CA ALA A 473 -20.96 8.10 17.00
C ALA A 473 -21.45 7.05 15.98
N ILE A 474 -22.55 6.39 16.30
CA ILE A 474 -23.41 5.76 15.27
C ILE A 474 -24.24 6.87 14.65
N THR A 475 -24.23 6.99 13.32
CA THR A 475 -24.80 8.12 12.58
C THR A 475 -25.50 7.65 11.32
N THR A 476 -26.59 8.33 10.96
CA THR A 476 -27.27 8.14 9.66
C THR A 476 -26.66 9.02 8.55
N SER A 477 -25.72 9.91 8.89
CA SER A 477 -24.93 10.66 7.91
C SER A 477 -23.84 9.76 7.33
N CYS A 478 -23.84 9.65 6.01
CA CYS A 478 -22.96 8.80 5.22
C CYS A 478 -21.93 9.66 4.47
N THR A 479 -20.65 9.33 4.54
CA THR A 479 -19.61 10.02 3.75
C THR A 479 -19.90 9.77 2.26
N ASP A 480 -20.06 10.84 1.50
CA ASP A 480 -20.40 10.82 0.06
C ASP A 480 -21.63 9.94 -0.29
N GLY A 481 -22.53 9.73 0.68
CA GLY A 481 -23.75 8.93 0.51
C GLY A 481 -23.59 7.42 0.70
N TYR A 482 -22.39 6.91 0.94
CA TYR A 482 -22.09 5.48 1.06
C TYR A 482 -22.08 4.98 2.50
N ALA A 483 -22.62 3.78 2.72
CA ALA A 483 -22.51 3.05 3.97
C ALA A 483 -21.04 2.66 4.20
N ASN A 484 -20.49 2.98 5.36
CA ASN A 484 -19.23 2.39 5.75
C ASN A 484 -19.49 1.06 6.48
N TRP A 485 -19.24 -0.05 5.77
CA TRP A 485 -19.37 -1.41 6.29
C TRP A 485 -18.16 -1.87 7.12
N ASN A 486 -17.14 -1.02 7.28
CA ASN A 486 -16.04 -1.22 8.21
C ASN A 486 -16.52 -1.03 9.66
N ALA A 487 -15.76 -1.57 10.62
CA ALA A 487 -16.03 -1.44 12.04
C ALA A 487 -15.18 -0.33 12.69
N VAL A 488 -15.80 0.44 13.57
CA VAL A 488 -15.09 1.24 14.58
C VAL A 488 -14.82 0.34 15.77
N VAL A 489 -13.59 0.35 16.31
CA VAL A 489 -13.22 -0.47 17.47
C VAL A 489 -12.76 0.43 18.61
N GLY A 490 -13.37 0.27 19.78
CA GLY A 490 -12.93 0.94 21.01
C GLY A 490 -12.46 -0.06 22.04
N SER A 491 -11.46 0.31 22.83
CA SER A 491 -10.96 -0.54 23.90
C SER A 491 -10.49 0.26 25.11
N ALA A 492 -10.49 -0.38 26.28
CA ALA A 492 -9.93 0.16 27.50
C ALA A 492 -9.52 -0.96 28.47
N GLU A 493 -8.46 -0.71 29.23
CA GLU A 493 -8.04 -1.54 30.35
C GLU A 493 -8.18 -0.80 31.68
N GLY A 494 -8.36 -1.57 32.74
CA GLY A 494 -8.35 -1.10 34.12
C GLY A 494 -6.95 -1.08 34.73
N PRO A 495 -6.86 -0.71 36.02
CA PRO A 495 -5.58 -0.75 36.74
C PRO A 495 -5.04 -2.17 36.85
N SER A 496 -3.73 -2.28 37.06
CA SER A 496 -3.08 -3.57 37.35
C SER A 496 -3.63 -4.21 38.62
N ILE A 497 -3.83 -5.51 38.55
CA ILE A 497 -4.31 -6.37 39.64
C ILE A 497 -3.33 -7.51 39.91
N SER A 498 -3.53 -8.22 41.01
CA SER A 498 -2.85 -9.50 41.24
C SER A 498 -3.25 -10.50 40.16
N ALA A 499 -2.27 -11.26 39.66
CA ALA A 499 -2.50 -12.25 38.62
C ALA A 499 -3.57 -13.28 39.03
N VAL A 500 -4.60 -13.44 38.20
CA VAL A 500 -5.64 -14.46 38.35
C VAL A 500 -5.70 -15.29 37.08
N SER A 501 -5.66 -16.61 37.20
CA SER A 501 -5.78 -17.52 36.05
C SER A 501 -7.08 -18.32 36.14
N PRO A 502 -7.61 -18.82 35.00
CA PRO A 502 -8.67 -19.83 35.01
C PRO A 502 -8.29 -21.04 35.88
N LYS A 503 -9.27 -21.79 36.37
CA LYS A 503 -8.97 -22.95 37.22
C LYS A 503 -8.25 -24.05 36.42
N LEU A 504 -8.77 -24.38 35.25
CA LEU A 504 -8.31 -25.45 34.38
C LEU A 504 -7.46 -24.90 33.23
N ALA A 505 -6.42 -25.63 32.85
CA ALA A 505 -5.74 -25.42 31.57
C ALA A 505 -6.61 -25.98 30.41
N ILE A 506 -6.34 -25.56 29.17
CA ILE A 506 -7.10 -26.02 27.99
C ILE A 506 -7.12 -27.55 27.86
N ASP A 507 -5.98 -28.20 28.09
CA ASP A 507 -5.86 -29.67 27.98
C ASP A 507 -6.58 -30.43 29.11
N GLU A 508 -7.03 -29.73 30.14
CA GLU A 508 -7.88 -30.24 31.22
C GLU A 508 -9.37 -29.93 30.99
N GLN A 509 -9.68 -29.08 30.01
CA GLN A 509 -11.05 -28.76 29.62
C GLN A 509 -11.57 -29.76 28.58
N ALA A 510 -12.88 -29.82 28.48
CA ALA A 510 -13.58 -30.51 27.40
C ALA A 510 -14.61 -29.58 26.79
N CYS A 511 -15.07 -29.90 25.58
CA CYS A 511 -16.27 -29.29 25.08
C CYS A 511 -17.42 -29.57 26.06
N ILE A 512 -18.25 -28.56 26.32
CA ILE A 512 -19.41 -28.67 27.22
C ILE A 512 -20.69 -28.12 26.59
N GLU A 513 -20.61 -27.46 25.45
CA GLU A 513 -21.74 -27.04 24.61
C GLU A 513 -21.28 -27.11 23.14
N GLY A 514 -22.15 -27.63 22.28
CA GLY A 514 -21.84 -27.74 20.86
C GLY A 514 -23.10 -27.78 20.01
N THR A 515 -22.90 -27.54 18.72
CA THR A 515 -23.95 -27.44 17.72
C THR A 515 -23.51 -28.11 16.42
N ALA A 516 -24.45 -28.28 15.50
CA ALA A 516 -24.23 -28.73 14.14
C ALA A 516 -25.48 -28.45 13.29
N PRO A 517 -25.39 -28.39 11.95
CA PRO A 517 -26.53 -28.26 11.08
C PRO A 517 -27.36 -29.56 10.98
N GLY A 518 -28.63 -29.42 10.59
CA GLY A 518 -29.50 -30.56 10.26
C GLY A 518 -29.67 -31.59 11.38
N ASN A 519 -29.75 -32.87 11.00
CA ASN A 519 -30.01 -33.98 11.93
C ASN A 519 -28.87 -34.21 12.95
N PHE A 520 -27.69 -33.60 12.75
CA PHE A 520 -26.61 -33.64 13.75
C PHE A 520 -26.89 -32.77 14.98
N GLN A 521 -27.73 -31.74 14.86
CA GLN A 521 -27.90 -30.70 15.89
C GLN A 521 -28.21 -31.28 17.27
N GLY A 522 -29.20 -32.17 17.34
CA GLY A 522 -29.60 -32.80 18.60
C GLY A 522 -28.50 -33.70 19.18
N LEU A 523 -27.78 -34.43 18.31
CA LEU A 523 -26.69 -35.29 18.72
C LEU A 523 -25.52 -34.49 19.26
N CYS A 524 -25.01 -33.51 18.50
CA CYS A 524 -23.89 -32.67 18.93
C CYS A 524 -24.22 -31.89 20.21
N LYS A 525 -25.45 -31.36 20.35
CA LYS A 525 -25.88 -30.72 21.60
C LYS A 525 -25.81 -31.66 22.80
N PHE A 526 -26.12 -32.94 22.63
CA PHE A 526 -26.04 -33.92 23.71
C PHE A 526 -24.61 -34.42 23.95
N THR A 527 -23.90 -34.84 22.90
CA THR A 527 -22.59 -35.50 23.03
C THR A 527 -21.50 -34.52 23.43
N CYS A 528 -21.52 -33.30 22.87
CA CYS A 528 -20.54 -32.27 23.19
C CYS A 528 -20.62 -31.86 24.66
N GLN A 529 -21.80 -31.87 25.30
CA GLN A 529 -21.91 -31.62 26.75
C GLN A 529 -21.10 -32.57 27.63
N TYR A 530 -20.75 -33.74 27.11
CA TYR A 530 -20.00 -34.78 27.82
C TYR A 530 -18.58 -34.98 27.26
N GLY A 531 -18.08 -34.01 26.51
CA GLY A 531 -16.74 -34.00 25.93
C GLY A 531 -16.56 -34.90 24.70
N TYR A 532 -17.64 -35.49 24.15
CA TYR A 532 -17.58 -36.18 22.86
C TYR A 532 -18.10 -35.26 21.75
N CYS A 533 -17.20 -34.43 21.23
CA CYS A 533 -17.51 -33.41 20.22
C CYS A 533 -16.54 -33.56 19.05
N PRO A 534 -16.77 -34.51 18.12
CA PRO A 534 -15.89 -34.71 16.98
C PRO A 534 -15.97 -33.50 16.03
N ILE A 535 -14.84 -32.81 15.83
CA ILE A 535 -14.78 -31.55 15.06
C ILE A 535 -15.23 -31.69 13.60
N GLY A 536 -15.10 -32.89 13.01
CA GLY A 536 -15.60 -33.18 11.66
C GLY A 536 -17.12 -33.36 11.56
N ALA A 537 -17.86 -33.23 12.67
CA ALA A 537 -19.33 -33.32 12.67
C ALA A 537 -20.01 -32.28 13.58
N CYS A 538 -19.33 -31.83 14.64
CA CYS A 538 -19.86 -30.90 15.61
C CYS A 538 -18.93 -29.68 15.78
N VAL A 539 -19.53 -28.51 15.95
CA VAL A 539 -18.85 -27.28 16.35
C VAL A 539 -18.95 -27.15 17.86
N CYS A 540 -17.80 -27.03 18.54
CA CYS A 540 -17.78 -26.77 19.96
C CYS A 540 -17.95 -25.27 20.22
N THR A 541 -19.05 -24.88 20.86
CA THR A 541 -19.34 -23.46 21.14
C THR A 541 -18.87 -23.03 22.52
N LYS A 542 -18.49 -23.99 23.38
CA LYS A 542 -17.98 -23.71 24.73
C LYS A 542 -17.10 -24.82 25.29
N MET A 543 -15.90 -24.43 25.72
CA MET A 543 -15.00 -25.27 26.51
C MET A 543 -15.20 -25.03 28.02
N GLY A 544 -14.98 -26.06 28.83
CA GLY A 544 -15.06 -25.94 30.28
C GLY A 544 -14.74 -27.23 31.03
N ALA A 545 -15.06 -27.26 32.32
CA ALA A 545 -14.80 -28.43 33.16
C ALA A 545 -15.54 -29.67 32.64
N PRO A 546 -14.85 -30.82 32.48
CA PRO A 546 -15.48 -32.06 32.02
C PRO A 546 -16.67 -32.46 32.90
N ARG A 547 -17.84 -32.65 32.29
CA ARG A 547 -19.07 -33.04 32.99
C ARG A 547 -19.12 -34.54 33.27
N VAL A 548 -19.77 -34.93 34.36
CA VAL A 548 -19.99 -36.35 34.69
C VAL A 548 -20.99 -36.94 33.70
N LYS A 549 -20.58 -37.99 32.99
CA LYS A 549 -21.43 -38.70 32.03
C LYS A 549 -22.61 -39.40 32.74
N PRO A 550 -23.79 -39.52 32.10
CA PRO A 550 -24.87 -40.33 32.63
C PRO A 550 -24.45 -41.79 32.80
N LYS A 551 -25.23 -42.57 33.54
CA LYS A 551 -24.98 -44.02 33.64
C LYS A 551 -25.19 -44.65 32.26
N ALA A 552 -24.18 -45.36 31.77
CA ALA A 552 -24.26 -46.09 30.51
C ALA A 552 -25.41 -47.11 30.56
N THR A 553 -26.25 -47.09 29.52
CA THR A 553 -27.40 -48.00 29.34
C THR A 553 -26.97 -49.32 28.71
N GLY A 554 -25.83 -49.34 28.01
CA GLY A 554 -25.38 -50.47 27.18
C GLY A 554 -26.11 -50.57 25.84
N MET A 555 -27.01 -49.63 25.52
CA MET A 555 -27.68 -49.57 24.23
C MET A 555 -26.67 -49.22 23.14
N LYS A 556 -26.62 -50.05 22.08
CA LYS A 556 -25.85 -49.74 20.87
C LYS A 556 -26.73 -48.92 19.92
N GLY A 557 -26.28 -47.70 19.63
CA GLY A 557 -26.91 -46.83 18.64
C GLY A 557 -26.18 -46.89 17.30
N TYR A 558 -26.95 -46.90 16.22
CA TYR A 558 -26.48 -46.87 14.84
C TYR A 558 -27.19 -45.74 14.09
N PRO A 559 -26.59 -45.15 13.04
CA PRO A 559 -27.30 -44.24 12.17
C PRO A 559 -28.50 -44.94 11.51
N ILE A 560 -29.57 -44.21 11.24
CA ILE A 560 -30.72 -44.74 10.49
C ILE A 560 -30.46 -44.77 8.97
N ALA A 561 -31.35 -45.43 8.23
CA ALA A 561 -31.22 -45.52 6.78
C ALA A 561 -31.34 -44.13 6.14
N GLY A 562 -30.42 -43.82 5.23
CA GLY A 562 -30.29 -42.50 4.61
C GLY A 562 -29.20 -41.62 5.22
N GLU A 563 -28.75 -41.91 6.44
CA GLU A 563 -27.63 -41.20 7.08
C GLU A 563 -26.27 -41.82 6.71
N GLY A 564 -25.22 -40.99 6.80
CA GLY A 564 -23.84 -41.36 6.47
C GLY A 564 -22.99 -41.81 7.67
N SER A 565 -21.75 -42.23 7.39
CA SER A 565 -20.79 -42.73 8.39
C SER A 565 -20.42 -41.72 9.49
N SER A 566 -20.55 -40.43 9.24
CA SER A 566 -20.28 -39.36 10.21
C SER A 566 -21.17 -39.43 11.46
N TYR A 567 -22.32 -40.11 11.40
CA TYR A 567 -23.21 -40.34 12.55
C TYR A 567 -22.80 -41.51 13.45
N ILE A 568 -21.95 -42.44 12.98
CA ILE A 568 -21.69 -43.71 13.68
C ILE A 568 -21.22 -43.47 15.12
N GLY A 569 -20.21 -42.61 15.28
CA GLY A 569 -19.65 -42.30 16.60
C GLY A 569 -20.65 -41.58 17.51
N LEU A 570 -21.40 -40.62 16.94
CA LEU A 570 -22.40 -39.83 17.65
C LEU A 570 -23.57 -40.68 18.13
N CYS A 571 -24.17 -41.51 17.26
CA CYS A 571 -25.25 -42.41 17.63
C CYS A 571 -24.80 -43.45 18.67
N SER A 572 -23.61 -44.03 18.50
CA SER A 572 -23.06 -44.99 19.45
C SER A 572 -22.91 -44.37 20.86
N PHE A 573 -22.35 -43.16 20.94
CA PHE A 573 -22.19 -42.45 22.20
C PHE A 573 -23.55 -42.04 22.79
N ALA A 574 -24.39 -41.36 22.01
CA ALA A 574 -25.63 -40.76 22.47
C ALA A 574 -26.62 -41.82 22.99
N CYS A 575 -26.87 -42.88 22.22
CA CYS A 575 -27.82 -43.94 22.61
C CYS A 575 -27.34 -44.69 23.86
N ASN A 576 -26.03 -44.94 23.99
CA ASN A 576 -25.45 -45.56 25.19
C ASN A 576 -25.63 -44.70 26.45
N TYR A 577 -25.84 -43.39 26.32
CA TYR A 577 -26.10 -42.49 27.44
C TYR A 577 -27.56 -42.00 27.52
N GLY A 578 -28.48 -42.68 26.82
CA GLY A 578 -29.93 -42.49 26.97
C GLY A 578 -30.55 -41.44 26.06
N TYR A 579 -29.81 -40.90 25.09
CA TYR A 579 -30.34 -40.01 24.06
C TYR A 579 -30.22 -40.69 22.69
N CYS A 580 -31.33 -41.26 22.21
CA CYS A 580 -31.36 -41.99 20.94
C CYS A 580 -32.50 -41.44 20.06
N PRO A 581 -32.28 -40.30 19.39
CA PRO A 581 -33.31 -39.64 18.58
C PRO A 581 -33.68 -40.52 17.38
N PRO A 582 -34.94 -40.97 17.23
CA PRO A 582 -35.35 -41.89 16.17
C PRO A 582 -35.19 -41.32 14.75
N GLU A 583 -35.10 -39.99 14.62
CA GLU A 583 -34.86 -39.28 13.37
C GLU A 583 -33.41 -39.33 12.87
N ALA A 584 -32.45 -39.75 13.70
CA ALA A 584 -31.04 -39.85 13.31
C ALA A 584 -30.40 -41.20 13.70
N CYS A 585 -30.84 -41.81 14.79
CA CYS A 585 -30.27 -43.03 15.35
C CYS A 585 -31.32 -44.12 15.63
N GLY A 586 -30.92 -45.38 15.50
CA GLY A 586 -31.73 -46.55 15.82
C GLY A 586 -30.92 -47.67 16.48
N PRO A 587 -31.60 -48.69 17.02
CA PRO A 587 -30.95 -49.83 17.67
C PRO A 587 -30.46 -50.91 16.69
N VAL A 588 -30.73 -50.74 15.39
CA VAL A 588 -30.44 -51.71 14.34
C VAL A 588 -29.44 -51.11 13.36
N GLU A 589 -28.41 -51.87 13.04
CA GLU A 589 -27.43 -51.51 12.02
C GLU A 589 -28.04 -51.66 10.63
N VAL A 590 -27.90 -50.62 9.79
CA VAL A 590 -28.44 -50.57 8.44
C VAL A 590 -27.36 -50.12 7.46
N PRO A 591 -27.50 -50.41 6.15
CA PRO A 591 -26.61 -49.84 5.14
C PRO A 591 -26.65 -48.30 5.16
N LEU A 592 -25.47 -47.68 5.19
CA LEU A 592 -25.30 -46.23 5.24
C LEU A 592 -25.22 -45.64 3.83
N THR A 593 -25.61 -44.37 3.71
CA THR A 593 -25.50 -43.60 2.46
C THR A 593 -24.42 -42.54 2.65
N GLU A 594 -23.25 -42.74 2.06
CA GLU A 594 -22.22 -41.70 2.07
C GLU A 594 -22.60 -40.58 1.11
N PRO A 595 -22.73 -39.34 1.59
CA PRO A 595 -23.07 -38.23 0.72
C PRO A 595 -21.88 -37.92 -0.21
N THR A 596 -22.18 -37.62 -1.48
CA THR A 596 -21.14 -37.26 -2.46
C THR A 596 -20.58 -35.85 -2.22
N VAL A 597 -21.31 -35.03 -1.47
CA VAL A 597 -20.91 -33.69 -1.02
C VAL A 597 -21.04 -33.64 0.48
N SER A 598 -20.08 -32.99 1.16
CA SER A 598 -20.12 -32.89 2.62
C SER A 598 -21.43 -32.22 3.07
N PRO A 599 -22.14 -32.79 4.06
CA PRO A 599 -23.37 -32.20 4.61
C PRO A 599 -23.11 -30.91 5.40
N PHE A 600 -21.84 -30.57 5.62
CA PHE A 600 -21.39 -29.35 6.29
C PHE A 600 -20.95 -28.27 5.31
N LEU A 601 -20.96 -28.55 4.00
CA LEU A 601 -20.79 -27.49 3.02
C LEU A 601 -22.09 -26.69 2.90
N PRO A 602 -22.02 -25.36 2.83
CA PRO A 602 -23.17 -24.55 2.54
C PRO A 602 -23.71 -24.86 1.14
N SER A 603 -25.00 -24.60 0.94
CA SER A 603 -25.62 -24.82 -0.36
C SER A 603 -25.17 -23.75 -1.34
N ALA A 604 -24.84 -24.16 -2.56
CA ALA A 604 -24.64 -23.25 -3.69
C ALA A 604 -25.95 -23.09 -4.48
N CYS A 605 -26.01 -22.05 -5.32
CA CYS A 605 -27.11 -21.96 -6.28
C CYS A 605 -26.97 -23.08 -7.33
N THR A 606 -28.02 -23.87 -7.51
CA THR A 606 -28.06 -25.00 -8.46
C THR A 606 -29.15 -24.85 -9.50
N ALA A 607 -30.03 -23.87 -9.34
CA ALA A 607 -31.00 -23.45 -10.34
C ALA A 607 -31.30 -21.96 -10.17
N GLY A 608 -31.46 -21.23 -11.26
CA GLY A 608 -31.72 -19.79 -11.28
C GLY A 608 -32.62 -19.38 -12.45
N THR A 609 -33.08 -18.13 -12.43
CA THR A 609 -33.86 -17.53 -13.50
C THR A 609 -33.36 -16.13 -13.81
N GLY A 610 -33.55 -15.69 -15.06
CA GLY A 610 -33.19 -14.37 -15.56
C GLY A 610 -34.32 -13.74 -16.36
N GLN A 611 -34.17 -12.47 -16.71
CA GLN A 611 -35.10 -11.78 -17.59
C GLN A 611 -34.53 -11.63 -19.00
N GLY A 612 -35.41 -11.65 -20.00
CA GLY A 612 -35.04 -11.45 -21.40
C GLY A 612 -34.04 -12.49 -21.90
N ASP A 613 -33.06 -12.04 -22.68
CA ASP A 613 -32.08 -12.88 -23.37
C ASP A 613 -31.07 -13.55 -22.39
N LEU A 614 -30.99 -13.06 -21.15
CA LEU A 614 -30.17 -13.66 -20.08
C LEU A 614 -30.82 -14.89 -19.45
N ALA A 615 -32.08 -15.21 -19.74
CA ALA A 615 -32.81 -16.31 -19.09
C ALA A 615 -32.08 -17.67 -19.20
N GLY A 616 -31.43 -17.96 -20.34
CA GLY A 616 -30.65 -19.19 -20.54
C GLY A 616 -29.38 -19.26 -19.68
N LEU A 617 -28.62 -18.15 -19.62
CA LEU A 617 -27.40 -18.00 -18.81
C LEU A 617 -27.69 -18.02 -17.30
N CYS A 618 -28.85 -17.52 -16.94
CA CYS A 618 -29.27 -17.37 -15.56
C CYS A 618 -29.76 -18.66 -14.89
N SER A 619 -29.78 -19.78 -15.62
CA SER A 619 -30.23 -21.08 -15.12
C SER A 619 -29.48 -21.57 -13.88
N TYR A 620 -28.32 -20.98 -13.53
CA TYR A 620 -27.50 -21.38 -12.38
C TYR A 620 -26.93 -20.22 -11.54
N ALA A 621 -26.95 -18.97 -12.00
CA ALA A 621 -26.13 -17.90 -11.39
C ALA A 621 -26.83 -16.54 -11.17
N CYS A 622 -28.08 -16.36 -11.61
CA CYS A 622 -28.78 -15.08 -11.44
C CYS A 622 -29.75 -15.11 -10.24
N THR A 623 -31.06 -14.93 -10.47
CA THR A 623 -32.05 -15.06 -9.39
C THR A 623 -32.18 -16.52 -9.03
N CYS A 624 -31.54 -16.93 -7.94
CA CYS A 624 -31.54 -18.31 -7.51
C CYS A 624 -32.95 -18.80 -7.19
N THR A 625 -33.35 -19.91 -7.81
CA THR A 625 -34.65 -20.57 -7.62
C THR A 625 -34.53 -21.96 -6.99
N GLY A 626 -33.30 -22.49 -6.90
CA GLY A 626 -32.99 -23.74 -6.22
C GLY A 626 -31.55 -23.77 -5.73
N THR A 627 -31.35 -24.38 -4.56
CA THR A 627 -30.04 -24.51 -3.92
C THR A 627 -29.68 -25.98 -3.72
N GLY A 628 -28.39 -26.28 -3.62
CA GLY A 628 -27.91 -27.64 -3.39
C GLY A 628 -26.39 -27.73 -3.39
N ALA A 629 -25.88 -28.94 -3.65
CA ALA A 629 -24.45 -29.17 -3.84
C ALA A 629 -23.90 -28.36 -5.01
N LEU A 630 -22.75 -27.70 -4.82
CA LEU A 630 -22.07 -26.97 -5.89
C LEU A 630 -21.81 -27.87 -7.09
N HIS A 631 -22.39 -27.49 -8.24
CA HIS A 631 -22.06 -28.10 -9.53
C HIS A 631 -20.77 -27.46 -10.05
N GLN A 632 -19.69 -28.24 -10.09
CA GLN A 632 -18.45 -27.75 -10.70
C GLN A 632 -18.66 -27.56 -12.21
N PRO A 633 -18.37 -26.37 -12.76
CA PRO A 633 -18.44 -26.18 -14.19
C PRO A 633 -17.39 -27.06 -14.89
N PRO A 634 -17.59 -27.40 -16.19
CA PRO A 634 -16.54 -27.99 -17.02
C PRO A 634 -15.24 -27.20 -16.95
N ALA A 635 -14.09 -27.75 -17.38
CA ALA A 635 -12.86 -26.95 -17.43
C ALA A 635 -13.03 -25.76 -18.39
N ALA A 636 -12.62 -24.56 -17.95
CA ALA A 636 -12.67 -23.36 -18.80
C ALA A 636 -11.71 -23.50 -19.98
N ASN A 637 -12.17 -23.19 -21.18
CA ASN A 637 -11.32 -22.99 -22.33
C ASN A 637 -10.87 -21.52 -22.38
N SER A 638 -9.64 -21.26 -21.95
CA SER A 638 -9.08 -19.91 -21.88
C SER A 638 -8.85 -19.24 -23.24
N THR A 639 -9.04 -19.96 -24.36
CA THR A 639 -8.96 -19.37 -25.71
C THR A 639 -10.29 -18.77 -26.18
N PHE A 640 -11.38 -18.93 -25.41
CA PHE A 640 -12.67 -18.34 -25.73
C PHE A 640 -12.77 -16.90 -25.20
N THR A 641 -13.11 -16.01 -26.11
CA THR A 641 -13.66 -14.68 -25.81
C THR A 641 -15.14 -14.70 -26.16
N ALA A 642 -15.98 -14.24 -25.24
CA ALA A 642 -17.39 -14.07 -25.47
C ALA A 642 -17.88 -12.80 -24.79
N PHE A 643 -18.87 -12.15 -25.42
CA PHE A 643 -19.47 -10.91 -24.96
C PHE A 643 -20.97 -10.95 -25.16
N TYR A 644 -21.69 -10.23 -24.31
CA TYR A 644 -23.14 -10.11 -24.38
C TYR A 644 -23.55 -9.22 -25.54
N GLN A 645 -24.54 -9.68 -26.32
CA GLN A 645 -25.04 -8.96 -27.50
C GLN A 645 -26.24 -8.05 -27.20
N GLY A 646 -26.79 -8.11 -25.97
CA GLY A 646 -27.92 -7.28 -25.57
C GLY A 646 -27.51 -5.94 -24.95
N ASP A 647 -28.51 -5.10 -24.67
CA ASP A 647 -28.29 -3.83 -23.95
C ASP A 647 -27.97 -4.08 -22.46
N GLY A 648 -26.84 -3.55 -21.98
CA GLY A 648 -26.44 -3.58 -20.56
C GLY A 648 -25.19 -4.41 -20.29
N ASP A 649 -24.83 -4.51 -19.01
CA ASP A 649 -23.72 -5.33 -18.51
C ASP A 649 -24.27 -6.70 -18.07
N ASP A 650 -23.69 -7.78 -18.59
CA ASP A 650 -24.03 -9.15 -18.22
C ASP A 650 -23.22 -9.69 -17.04
N ALA A 651 -22.40 -8.84 -16.41
CA ALA A 651 -21.48 -9.18 -15.34
C ALA A 651 -20.52 -10.33 -15.72
N GLY A 652 -20.17 -10.46 -17.00
CA GLY A 652 -19.28 -11.50 -17.52
C GLY A 652 -19.90 -12.89 -17.63
N LEU A 653 -21.24 -13.01 -17.55
CA LEU A 653 -21.95 -14.29 -17.67
C LEU A 653 -21.70 -14.98 -19.01
N CYS A 654 -21.68 -14.25 -20.13
CA CYS A 654 -21.38 -14.78 -21.45
C CYS A 654 -19.94 -15.29 -21.53
N LYS A 655 -18.98 -14.52 -21.02
CA LYS A 655 -17.57 -14.94 -20.97
C LYS A 655 -17.43 -16.25 -20.20
N PHE A 656 -17.99 -16.31 -18.98
CA PHE A 656 -17.98 -17.52 -18.16
C PHE A 656 -18.64 -18.70 -18.88
N ALA A 657 -19.90 -18.55 -19.29
CA ALA A 657 -20.68 -19.62 -19.87
C ALA A 657 -20.05 -20.20 -21.14
N CYS A 658 -19.60 -19.34 -22.06
CA CYS A 658 -19.00 -19.77 -23.32
C CYS A 658 -17.64 -20.45 -23.09
N GLN A 659 -16.80 -19.95 -22.17
CA GLN A 659 -15.56 -20.63 -21.78
C GLN A 659 -15.81 -22.02 -21.19
N HIS A 660 -16.98 -22.25 -20.61
CA HIS A 660 -17.39 -23.53 -20.04
C HIS A 660 -18.26 -24.37 -20.98
N GLY A 661 -18.32 -24.03 -22.27
CA GLY A 661 -18.96 -24.82 -23.33
C GLY A 661 -20.47 -24.60 -23.48
N TYR A 662 -21.02 -23.53 -22.90
CA TYR A 662 -22.41 -23.12 -23.09
C TYR A 662 -22.48 -21.67 -23.57
N CYS A 663 -22.69 -21.47 -24.87
CA CYS A 663 -22.79 -20.14 -25.46
C CYS A 663 -24.17 -19.95 -26.12
N PRO A 664 -25.16 -19.38 -25.42
CA PRO A 664 -26.48 -19.12 -26.00
C PRO A 664 -26.44 -17.95 -26.98
N ASP A 665 -27.45 -17.84 -27.85
CA ASP A 665 -27.56 -16.79 -28.89
C ASP A 665 -27.46 -15.35 -28.36
N ALA A 666 -27.68 -15.13 -27.07
CA ALA A 666 -27.48 -13.84 -26.41
C ALA A 666 -26.00 -13.46 -26.26
N CYS A 667 -25.09 -14.41 -26.46
CA CYS A 667 -23.65 -14.27 -26.35
C CYS A 667 -23.01 -14.45 -27.72
N ALA A 668 -22.25 -13.46 -28.16
CA ALA A 668 -21.33 -13.64 -29.27
C ALA A 668 -20.12 -14.41 -28.76
N SER A 669 -19.67 -15.44 -29.50
CA SER A 669 -18.37 -16.06 -29.27
C SER A 669 -17.61 -16.22 -30.56
N THR A 670 -16.29 -16.10 -30.47
CA THR A 670 -15.36 -16.40 -31.56
C THR A 670 -14.88 -17.84 -31.40
N GLU A 671 -15.74 -18.80 -31.70
CA GLU A 671 -15.36 -20.22 -31.71
C GLU A 671 -14.67 -20.54 -33.04
N GLY A 672 -13.32 -20.51 -33.08
CA GLY A 672 -12.53 -21.17 -34.13
C GLY A 672 -12.71 -20.72 -35.59
N GLU A 673 -13.56 -19.73 -35.88
CA GLU A 673 -13.69 -19.12 -37.21
C GLU A 673 -12.89 -17.81 -37.26
N VAL A 674 -11.84 -17.82 -38.09
CA VAL A 674 -11.35 -16.59 -38.72
C VAL A 674 -12.45 -16.20 -39.73
N PRO A 675 -13.09 -15.03 -39.61
CA PRO A 675 -14.07 -14.60 -40.61
C PRO A 675 -13.39 -14.55 -41.97
N SER A 676 -13.86 -15.36 -42.93
CA SER A 676 -13.46 -15.18 -44.32
C SER A 676 -14.28 -14.03 -44.90
N CYS A 677 -13.62 -12.93 -45.18
CA CYS A 677 -14.21 -11.78 -45.86
C CYS A 677 -14.46 -12.18 -47.32
N ASP A 678 -15.72 -12.40 -47.70
CA ASP A 678 -16.10 -12.47 -49.12
C ASP A 678 -16.25 -11.04 -49.66
N GLU A 679 -15.90 -10.85 -50.94
CA GLU A 679 -15.61 -9.57 -51.62
C GLU A 679 -16.76 -8.53 -51.72
N ASP A 680 -17.91 -8.73 -51.04
CA ASP A 680 -19.13 -7.94 -51.27
C ASP A 680 -19.69 -7.17 -50.04
N ASP A 681 -19.05 -7.20 -48.86
CA ASP A 681 -19.52 -6.47 -47.66
C ASP A 681 -18.56 -5.34 -47.21
N ASP A 682 -18.61 -4.20 -47.91
CA ASP A 682 -17.79 -3.00 -47.67
C ASP A 682 -18.22 -2.15 -46.43
N ASP A 683 -19.19 -2.60 -45.64
CA ASP A 683 -19.75 -1.86 -44.50
C ASP A 683 -19.55 -2.54 -43.12
N SER A 684 -18.71 -3.58 -43.04
CA SER A 684 -18.31 -4.20 -41.75
C SER A 684 -16.98 -3.63 -41.24
N PRO A 685 -16.88 -3.15 -39.98
CA PRO A 685 -15.64 -2.61 -39.42
C PRO A 685 -14.49 -3.63 -39.34
N ASP A 686 -14.80 -4.93 -39.46
CA ASP A 686 -13.83 -6.02 -39.28
C ASP A 686 -13.12 -6.45 -40.57
N CYS A 687 -13.48 -5.90 -41.74
CA CYS A 687 -12.86 -6.26 -43.03
C CYS A 687 -11.76 -5.28 -43.50
N ALA A 688 -11.45 -4.24 -42.72
CA ALA A 688 -10.43 -3.24 -43.05
C ALA A 688 -9.01 -3.62 -42.56
N LEU A 689 -8.63 -4.91 -42.63
CA LEU A 689 -7.30 -5.39 -42.22
C LEU A 689 -6.67 -6.32 -43.27
N GLU A 690 -6.83 -6.03 -44.56
CA GLU A 690 -5.95 -6.55 -45.61
C GLU A 690 -4.97 -5.47 -46.07
N ASP A 691 -4.02 -5.19 -45.19
CA ASP A 691 -2.65 -4.78 -45.49
C ASP A 691 -2.01 -4.57 -44.12
N THR A 692 -1.48 -5.65 -43.51
CA THR A 692 -0.76 -5.52 -42.23
C THR A 692 0.39 -4.53 -42.42
N PRO A 693 0.33 -3.31 -41.85
CA PRO A 693 1.52 -2.48 -41.77
C PRO A 693 2.47 -3.21 -40.83
N ASP A 694 3.76 -3.22 -41.13
CA ASP A 694 4.77 -3.82 -40.27
C ASP A 694 4.50 -3.42 -38.81
N LEU A 695 4.16 -4.42 -37.98
CA LEU A 695 3.87 -4.21 -36.56
C LEU A 695 5.05 -3.49 -35.91
N CYS A 696 4.76 -2.48 -35.10
CA CYS A 696 5.79 -1.70 -34.42
C CYS A 696 6.70 -2.60 -33.59
N ASP A 697 8.01 -2.51 -33.83
CA ASP A 697 9.00 -3.29 -33.08
C ASP A 697 9.09 -2.75 -31.65
N LEU A 698 8.35 -3.36 -30.72
CA LEU A 698 8.34 -3.00 -29.30
C LEU A 698 9.70 -3.23 -28.60
N SER A 699 10.63 -3.93 -29.25
CA SER A 699 12.00 -4.10 -28.73
C SER A 699 12.95 -2.97 -29.11
N LEU A 700 12.56 -2.13 -30.08
CA LEU A 700 13.34 -0.97 -30.50
C LEU A 700 13.16 0.19 -29.50
N HIS A 701 14.29 0.74 -29.05
CA HIS A 701 14.32 1.76 -28.01
C HIS A 701 15.20 2.94 -28.42
N PHE A 702 14.65 4.16 -28.37
CA PHE A 702 15.38 5.38 -28.70
C PHE A 702 15.86 6.09 -27.43
N SER A 703 17.14 6.45 -27.40
CA SER A 703 17.75 7.06 -26.21
C SER A 703 17.49 8.57 -26.06
N SER A 704 17.04 9.24 -27.12
CA SER A 704 16.74 10.67 -27.11
C SER A 704 15.85 11.09 -28.28
N TRP A 705 15.31 12.30 -28.22
CA TRP A 705 14.50 12.90 -29.28
C TRP A 705 15.28 13.05 -30.60
N GLU A 706 16.58 13.34 -30.53
CA GLU A 706 17.46 13.40 -31.70
C GLU A 706 17.69 12.03 -32.32
N ALA A 707 17.80 10.98 -31.49
CA ALA A 707 17.95 9.61 -31.97
C ALA A 707 16.68 9.13 -32.70
N LEU A 708 15.50 9.47 -32.17
CA LEU A 708 14.22 9.18 -32.82
C LEU A 708 14.05 9.98 -34.12
N GLN A 709 14.40 11.27 -34.13
CA GLN A 709 14.32 12.11 -35.33
C GLN A 709 15.31 11.71 -36.44
N ALA A 710 16.46 11.15 -36.08
CA ALA A 710 17.45 10.67 -37.04
C ALA A 710 17.17 9.26 -37.58
N ALA A 711 16.17 8.55 -37.02
CA ALA A 711 15.83 7.20 -37.43
C ALA A 711 15.21 7.18 -38.82
N THR A 712 15.74 6.33 -39.69
CA THR A 712 15.13 6.00 -40.98
C THR A 712 14.36 4.69 -40.83
N ASP A 713 13.29 4.50 -41.60
CA ASP A 713 12.55 3.22 -41.69
C ASP A 713 11.61 2.89 -40.50
N ILE A 714 11.12 3.90 -39.76
CA ILE A 714 10.03 3.73 -38.79
C ILE A 714 8.68 3.84 -39.51
N PRO A 715 7.76 2.85 -39.40
CA PRO A 715 6.41 2.98 -39.91
C PRO A 715 5.71 4.18 -39.26
N GLU A 716 4.98 4.97 -40.05
CA GLU A 716 4.36 6.23 -39.60
C GLU A 716 3.45 6.04 -38.38
N LEU A 717 2.70 4.93 -38.36
CA LEU A 717 1.83 4.48 -37.27
C LEU A 717 2.58 4.22 -35.95
N CYS A 718 3.88 3.91 -36.00
CA CYS A 718 4.70 3.59 -34.84
C CYS A 718 5.39 4.82 -34.23
N MET A 719 5.43 5.94 -34.96
CA MET A 719 6.12 7.14 -34.50
C MET A 719 5.55 7.71 -33.19
N PRO A 720 4.22 7.79 -32.99
CA PRO A 720 3.64 8.27 -31.72
C PRO A 720 4.02 7.38 -30.53
N MET A 721 4.08 6.07 -30.74
CA MET A 721 4.50 5.10 -29.72
C MET A 721 5.96 5.32 -29.31
N TYR A 722 6.89 5.43 -30.27
CA TYR A 722 8.29 5.70 -29.94
C TYR A 722 8.51 7.11 -29.36
N ALA A 723 7.75 8.11 -29.80
CA ALA A 723 7.76 9.44 -29.20
C ALA A 723 7.31 9.40 -27.73
N MET A 724 6.29 8.62 -27.40
CA MET A 724 5.85 8.41 -26.02
C MET A 724 6.87 7.64 -25.18
N GLN A 725 7.59 6.68 -25.76
CA GLN A 725 8.72 6.00 -25.08
C GLN A 725 9.83 6.99 -24.72
N VAL A 726 10.26 7.83 -25.66
CA VAL A 726 11.28 8.86 -25.39
C VAL A 726 10.77 9.89 -24.37
N LEU A 727 9.49 10.22 -24.42
CA LEU A 727 8.86 11.14 -23.46
C LEU A 727 8.84 10.56 -22.03
N MET A 728 8.53 9.28 -21.89
CA MET A 728 8.59 8.55 -20.63
C MET A 728 10.01 8.58 -20.04
N ASP A 729 11.03 8.32 -20.85
CA ASP A 729 12.43 8.36 -20.42
C ASP A 729 12.89 9.77 -20.05
N THR A 730 12.41 10.77 -20.79
CA THR A 730 12.65 12.18 -20.49
C THR A 730 12.08 12.55 -19.12
N LEU A 731 10.84 12.12 -18.82
CA LEU A 731 10.18 12.33 -17.54
C LEU A 731 10.90 11.60 -16.39
N ASN A 732 11.22 10.33 -16.58
CA ASN A 732 11.98 9.51 -15.61
C ASN A 732 13.35 10.12 -15.32
N THR A 733 14.01 10.68 -16.34
CA THR A 733 15.31 11.35 -16.21
C THR A 733 15.17 12.68 -15.46
N ALA A 734 14.14 13.48 -15.76
CA ALA A 734 13.87 14.71 -15.02
C ALA A 734 13.62 14.44 -13.52
N LEU A 735 12.83 13.41 -13.19
CA LEU A 735 12.54 13.02 -11.79
C LEU A 735 13.78 12.49 -11.05
N ARG A 736 14.65 11.72 -11.72
CA ARG A 736 15.94 11.28 -11.15
C ARG A 736 16.89 12.46 -10.93
N ASN A 737 17.06 13.30 -11.94
CA ASN A 737 17.90 14.49 -11.85
C ASN A 737 17.39 15.43 -10.74
N TYR A 738 16.08 15.55 -10.55
CA TYR A 738 15.53 16.30 -9.42
C TYR A 738 16.02 15.74 -8.08
N THR A 739 15.98 14.42 -7.90
CA THR A 739 16.45 13.74 -6.68
C THR A 739 17.93 14.01 -6.42
N ASP A 740 18.76 13.90 -7.46
CA ASP A 740 20.21 14.15 -7.38
C ASP A 740 20.54 15.62 -7.09
N VAL A 741 19.85 16.54 -7.76
CA VAL A 741 20.02 17.98 -7.54
C VAL A 741 19.52 18.37 -6.15
N ASN A 742 18.42 17.80 -5.67
CA ASN A 742 17.84 18.05 -4.34
C ASN A 742 18.80 17.65 -3.20
N ASN A 743 19.67 16.66 -3.40
CA ASN A 743 20.61 16.22 -2.37
C ASN A 743 21.57 17.36 -1.96
N GLY A 744 21.44 17.85 -0.72
CA GLY A 744 22.23 18.98 -0.20
C GLY A 744 21.86 20.34 -0.81
N TYR A 745 20.73 20.45 -1.51
CA TYR A 745 20.33 21.67 -2.23
C TYR A 745 20.10 22.87 -1.30
N ASP A 746 19.43 22.67 -0.17
CA ASP A 746 19.05 23.77 0.74
C ASP A 746 20.26 24.53 1.28
N GLU A 747 21.37 23.82 1.52
CA GLU A 747 22.63 24.42 1.93
C GLU A 747 23.15 25.35 0.83
N LYS A 748 23.27 24.85 -0.41
CA LYS A 748 23.79 25.62 -1.56
C LYS A 748 22.87 26.77 -1.95
N PHE A 749 21.56 26.55 -1.85
CA PHE A 749 20.56 27.58 -2.04
C PHE A 749 20.74 28.73 -1.03
N GLY A 750 21.07 28.45 0.22
CA GLY A 750 21.41 29.49 1.20
C GLY A 750 22.57 30.39 0.77
N TYR A 751 23.62 29.82 0.16
CA TYR A 751 24.74 30.58 -0.41
C TYR A 751 24.35 31.36 -1.67
N TYR A 752 23.50 30.77 -2.52
CA TYR A 752 22.92 31.46 -3.67
C TYR A 752 22.06 32.68 -3.27
N VAL A 753 21.23 32.55 -2.24
CA VAL A 753 20.44 33.66 -1.68
C VAL A 753 21.35 34.78 -1.17
N LYS A 754 22.46 34.42 -0.53
CA LYS A 754 23.47 35.38 -0.07
C LYS A 754 24.15 36.10 -1.24
N TYR A 755 24.52 35.36 -2.29
CA TYR A 755 25.06 35.91 -3.53
C TYR A 755 24.11 36.94 -4.17
N LEU A 756 22.81 36.60 -4.30
CA LEU A 756 21.80 37.53 -4.83
C LEU A 756 21.60 38.76 -3.94
N ARG A 757 21.58 38.59 -2.61
CA ARG A 757 21.47 39.72 -1.67
C ARG A 757 22.67 40.68 -1.74
N GLY A 758 23.85 40.20 -2.10
CA GLY A 758 25.03 41.03 -2.36
C GLY A 758 24.98 41.73 -3.71
N MET A 759 24.58 41.03 -4.78
CA MET A 759 24.64 41.53 -6.15
C MET A 759 23.50 42.51 -6.50
N VAL A 760 22.26 42.23 -6.07
CA VAL A 760 21.07 42.99 -6.48
C VAL A 760 21.19 44.49 -6.15
N PRO A 761 21.62 44.90 -4.94
CA PRO A 761 21.85 46.31 -4.64
C PRO A 761 22.93 46.95 -5.52
N GLU A 762 24.01 46.23 -5.83
CA GLU A 762 25.10 46.74 -6.68
C GLU A 762 24.64 46.96 -8.13
N VAL A 763 23.88 46.02 -8.69
CA VAL A 763 23.31 46.14 -10.04
C VAL A 763 22.31 47.29 -10.13
N ILE A 764 21.42 47.43 -9.15
CA ILE A 764 20.46 48.55 -9.09
C ILE A 764 21.22 49.88 -8.98
N ASN A 765 22.24 49.96 -8.13
CA ASN A 765 23.08 51.15 -7.99
C ASN A 765 23.83 51.49 -9.29
N LYS A 766 24.32 50.48 -10.01
CA LYS A 766 24.96 50.65 -11.32
C LYS A 766 23.96 51.15 -12.37
N VAL A 767 22.76 50.59 -12.44
CA VAL A 767 21.69 51.07 -13.35
C VAL A 767 21.28 52.50 -13.01
N ILE A 768 21.22 52.88 -11.74
CA ILE A 768 20.95 54.27 -11.30
C ILE A 768 22.09 55.20 -11.70
N ALA A 769 23.35 54.75 -11.59
CA ALA A 769 24.54 55.54 -11.93
C ALA A 769 24.74 55.72 -13.44
N ASP A 770 24.43 54.69 -14.23
CA ASP A 770 24.61 54.68 -15.69
C ASP A 770 23.42 55.30 -16.44
N ASN A 771 22.29 55.50 -15.75
CA ASN A 771 21.06 56.04 -16.34
C ASN A 771 20.81 57.50 -15.94
N GLY A 772 21.01 58.40 -16.89
CA GLY A 772 20.86 59.85 -16.72
C GLY A 772 19.49 60.39 -16.35
N LYS A 773 18.51 59.50 -16.17
CA LYS A 773 17.18 59.80 -15.62
C LYS A 773 17.21 60.07 -14.11
N TYR A 774 18.14 59.48 -13.37
CA TYR A 774 18.16 59.53 -11.89
C TYR A 774 19.29 60.40 -11.33
N VAL A 775 20.45 60.41 -11.98
CA VAL A 775 21.62 61.19 -11.58
C VAL A 775 22.11 62.06 -12.73
N GLN A 776 22.32 63.35 -12.45
CA GLN A 776 23.00 64.27 -13.35
C GLN A 776 24.32 64.73 -12.73
N TYR A 777 25.29 65.08 -13.56
CA TYR A 777 26.58 65.60 -13.10
C TYR A 777 26.91 66.95 -13.74
N SER A 778 27.69 67.74 -13.01
CA SER A 778 28.28 69.01 -13.45
C SER A 778 29.76 69.00 -13.12
N GLN A 779 30.60 69.47 -14.05
CA GLN A 779 32.05 69.56 -13.86
C GLN A 779 32.47 71.01 -13.61
N ALA A 780 33.47 71.20 -12.76
CA ALA A 780 34.07 72.51 -12.53
C ALA A 780 35.04 72.84 -13.67
N ILE A 781 34.76 73.90 -14.43
CA ILE A 781 35.61 74.40 -15.52
C ILE A 781 35.92 75.86 -15.23
N ASN A 782 37.21 76.22 -15.16
CA ASN A 782 37.68 77.60 -14.97
C ASN A 782 36.98 78.37 -13.81
N GLY A 783 36.74 77.69 -12.68
CA GLY A 783 36.13 78.29 -11.49
C GLY A 783 34.59 78.39 -11.49
N GLY A 784 33.89 77.87 -12.51
CA GLY A 784 32.42 77.78 -12.58
C GLY A 784 31.92 76.37 -12.90
N TRP A 785 30.67 76.04 -12.53
CA TRP A 785 30.07 74.72 -12.78
C TRP A 785 29.38 74.64 -14.14
N SER A 786 29.58 73.54 -14.87
CA SER A 786 28.87 73.28 -16.14
C SER A 786 27.38 72.99 -15.93
N LYS A 787 26.56 73.19 -16.97
CA LYS A 787 25.14 72.77 -16.96
C LYS A 787 25.03 71.24 -16.70
N PRO A 788 24.05 70.78 -15.91
CA PRO A 788 23.85 69.36 -15.59
C PRO A 788 23.65 68.51 -16.85
N ARG A 789 24.28 67.33 -16.90
CA ARG A 789 24.19 66.36 -18.02
C ARG A 789 23.91 64.93 -17.54
N SER A 790 23.38 64.11 -18.44
CA SER A 790 22.79 62.79 -18.16
C SER A 790 23.73 61.58 -18.31
N CYS A 791 24.93 61.69 -18.92
CA CYS A 791 25.79 60.52 -19.17
C CYS A 791 27.19 60.67 -18.55
N PHE A 792 27.72 59.62 -17.93
CA PHE A 792 29.02 59.60 -17.25
C PHE A 792 30.21 60.01 -18.17
N ILE A 793 31.21 60.70 -17.62
CA ILE A 793 32.36 61.26 -18.35
C ILE A 793 33.35 60.14 -18.76
N PRO A 794 33.82 60.07 -20.02
CA PRO A 794 35.08 59.38 -20.32
C PRO A 794 36.23 60.27 -19.85
N LEU A 795 36.95 59.83 -18.82
CA LEU A 795 38.03 60.56 -18.15
C LEU A 795 39.28 60.60 -19.06
N VAL A 796 39.68 61.78 -19.54
CA VAL A 796 40.87 62.04 -20.41
C VAL A 796 41.95 63.00 -19.82
N SER A 797 42.10 63.15 -18.50
CA SER A 797 43.06 64.07 -17.84
C SER A 797 43.21 63.82 -16.33
N ASP A 798 44.26 64.39 -15.72
CA ASP A 798 44.75 63.94 -14.41
C ASP A 798 44.15 64.66 -13.18
N SER A 799 43.26 65.65 -13.33
CA SER A 799 42.48 66.17 -12.18
C SER A 799 41.17 66.87 -12.55
N TRP A 800 40.09 66.54 -11.82
CA TRP A 800 38.75 67.12 -11.98
C TRP A 800 37.99 67.19 -10.67
N THR A 801 37.09 68.18 -10.56
CA THR A 801 36.05 68.23 -9.53
C THR A 801 34.69 68.11 -10.18
N VAL A 802 33.96 67.04 -9.86
CA VAL A 802 32.62 66.73 -10.39
C VAL A 802 31.60 66.80 -9.25
N LYS A 803 30.45 67.42 -9.52
CA LYS A 803 29.31 67.48 -8.61
C LYS A 803 28.17 66.64 -9.19
N TYR A 804 27.73 65.63 -8.45
CA TYR A 804 26.56 64.83 -8.78
C TYR A 804 25.31 65.39 -8.09
N THR A 805 24.19 65.40 -8.81
CA THR A 805 22.89 65.88 -8.33
C THR A 805 21.82 64.85 -8.66
N PHE A 806 21.08 64.41 -7.65
CA PHE A 806 19.95 63.50 -7.82
C PHE A 806 18.74 64.29 -8.35
N VAL A 807 18.13 63.81 -9.44
CA VAL A 807 17.13 64.59 -10.21
C VAL A 807 15.69 64.07 -10.01
N ASN A 808 15.52 62.83 -9.55
CA ASN A 808 14.23 62.20 -9.33
C ASN A 808 14.17 61.57 -7.93
N GLN A 809 13.10 61.84 -7.17
CA GLN A 809 12.90 61.32 -5.80
C GLN A 809 12.32 59.88 -5.78
N ASN A 810 11.79 59.38 -6.91
CA ASN A 810 11.29 58.01 -7.04
C ASN A 810 12.37 57.11 -7.66
N MET A 811 13.53 57.02 -7.00
CA MET A 811 14.59 56.10 -7.43
C MET A 811 14.19 54.66 -7.09
N PRO A 812 14.40 53.70 -8.01
CA PRO A 812 14.20 52.30 -7.69
C PRO A 812 15.20 51.89 -6.61
N HIS A 813 14.72 51.45 -5.46
CA HIS A 813 15.57 50.90 -4.40
C HIS A 813 15.33 49.40 -4.32
N ALA A 814 16.41 48.64 -4.05
CA ALA A 814 16.24 47.25 -3.63
C ALA A 814 15.35 47.23 -2.39
N LYS A 815 14.28 46.41 -2.42
CA LYS A 815 13.46 46.19 -1.23
C LYS A 815 14.38 45.64 -0.14
N ALA A 816 14.39 46.26 1.05
CA ALA A 816 15.31 45.90 2.13
C ALA A 816 15.15 44.43 2.58
N ASP A 817 13.98 43.86 2.35
CA ASP A 817 13.65 42.46 2.63
C ASP A 817 12.89 41.86 1.45
N PHE A 818 13.64 41.38 0.46
CA PHE A 818 13.08 40.57 -0.63
C PHE A 818 13.28 39.09 -0.32
N THR A 819 12.20 38.33 -0.50
CA THR A 819 12.16 36.87 -0.36
C THR A 819 12.58 36.25 -1.68
N ILE A 820 13.42 35.21 -1.59
CA ILE A 820 13.85 34.41 -2.75
C ILE A 820 13.27 33.02 -2.52
N SER A 821 12.27 32.64 -3.32
CA SER A 821 11.58 31.37 -3.19
C SER A 821 12.51 30.21 -3.57
N ASN A 822 12.44 29.12 -2.81
CA ASN A 822 13.25 27.92 -3.05
C ASN A 822 12.63 27.09 -4.20
N PRO A 823 13.31 26.92 -5.35
CA PRO A 823 12.79 26.13 -6.47
C PRO A 823 12.51 24.67 -6.12
N LYS A 824 13.21 24.12 -5.13
CA LYS A 824 12.97 22.78 -4.59
C LYS A 824 11.55 22.65 -4.04
N ASP A 825 11.10 23.59 -3.21
CA ASP A 825 9.78 23.53 -2.55
C ASP A 825 8.67 23.56 -3.59
N SER A 826 8.89 24.31 -4.65
CA SER A 826 8.01 24.44 -5.80
C SER A 826 7.85 23.09 -6.54
N ILE A 827 8.96 22.43 -6.89
CA ILE A 827 8.92 21.12 -7.56
C ILE A 827 8.38 20.05 -6.62
N ALA A 828 8.75 20.08 -5.34
CA ALA A 828 8.26 19.15 -4.32
C ALA A 828 6.73 19.19 -4.19
N ASN A 829 6.13 20.37 -4.22
CA ASN A 829 4.67 20.53 -4.14
C ASN A 829 3.95 20.04 -5.40
N ALA A 830 4.60 20.09 -6.57
CA ALA A 830 4.06 19.60 -7.82
C ALA A 830 4.38 18.11 -8.09
N LEU A 831 5.26 17.49 -7.30
CA LEU A 831 5.74 16.13 -7.48
C LEU A 831 4.61 15.08 -7.57
N PRO A 832 3.54 15.14 -6.75
CA PRO A 832 2.42 14.20 -6.90
C PRO A 832 1.74 14.27 -8.27
N ARG A 833 1.68 15.46 -8.89
CA ARG A 833 1.10 15.65 -10.23
C ARG A 833 2.04 15.14 -11.33
N PHE A 834 3.34 15.25 -11.15
CA PHE A 834 4.31 14.64 -12.07
C PHE A 834 4.37 13.12 -11.96
N GLN A 835 4.10 12.55 -10.79
CA GLN A 835 3.91 11.11 -10.61
C GLN A 835 2.61 10.63 -11.28
N ALA A 836 1.53 11.43 -11.23
CA ALA A 836 0.32 11.15 -12.00
C ALA A 836 0.58 11.23 -13.51
N LEU A 837 1.29 12.27 -13.97
CA LEU A 837 1.71 12.40 -15.37
C LEU A 837 2.57 11.23 -15.83
N GLN A 838 3.41 10.67 -14.95
CA GLN A 838 4.22 9.48 -15.26
C GLN A 838 3.32 8.27 -15.55
N ARG A 839 2.24 8.09 -14.79
CA ARG A 839 1.24 7.05 -15.08
C ARG A 839 0.51 7.34 -16.39
N ASP A 840 0.12 8.59 -16.64
CA ASP A 840 -0.59 8.96 -17.87
C ASP A 840 0.27 8.73 -19.12
N VAL A 841 1.57 9.04 -19.06
CA VAL A 841 2.52 8.80 -20.15
C VAL A 841 2.74 7.30 -20.38
N VAL A 842 2.90 6.50 -19.31
CA VAL A 842 3.07 5.04 -19.40
C VAL A 842 1.82 4.35 -19.95
N SER A 843 0.63 4.71 -19.44
CA SER A 843 -0.64 4.13 -19.89
C SER A 843 -0.98 4.54 -21.32
N THR A 844 -0.71 5.79 -21.71
CA THR A 844 -0.88 6.22 -23.12
C THR A 844 0.11 5.50 -24.03
N TRP A 845 1.36 5.31 -23.59
CA TRP A 845 2.32 4.51 -24.35
C TRP A 845 1.84 3.06 -24.54
N ALA A 846 1.29 2.44 -23.49
CA ALA A 846 0.74 1.08 -23.58
C ALA A 846 -0.45 1.00 -24.54
N ASP A 847 -1.41 1.93 -24.44
CA ASP A 847 -2.56 1.96 -25.34
C ASP A 847 -2.16 2.16 -26.79
N LEU A 848 -1.18 3.04 -27.06
CA LEU A 848 -0.62 3.24 -28.40
C LEU A 848 0.13 1.98 -28.89
N SER A 849 0.80 1.25 -27.99
CA SER A 849 1.53 0.02 -28.32
C SER A 849 0.61 -1.16 -28.64
N PHE A 850 -0.61 -1.16 -28.08
CA PHE A 850 -1.61 -2.21 -28.26
C PHE A 850 -2.78 -1.78 -29.16
N PHE A 851 -2.70 -0.61 -29.81
CA PHE A 851 -3.77 -0.04 -30.64
C PHE A 851 -5.12 0.11 -29.90
N LEU A 852 -5.07 0.33 -28.58
CA LEU A 852 -6.23 0.53 -27.70
C LEU A 852 -6.57 2.02 -27.52
N TRP A 853 -5.76 2.93 -28.06
CA TRP A 853 -6.00 4.37 -27.98
C TRP A 853 -7.12 4.78 -28.93
N ASP A 854 -8.20 5.35 -28.40
CA ASP A 854 -9.41 5.73 -29.13
C ASP A 854 -9.41 7.21 -29.60
N GLY A 855 -8.25 7.87 -29.55
CA GLY A 855 -8.05 9.28 -29.91
C GLY A 855 -6.94 9.52 -30.94
N ASP A 856 -6.70 10.78 -31.30
CA ASP A 856 -5.58 11.16 -32.18
C ASP A 856 -4.24 10.94 -31.45
N GLU A 857 -3.34 10.15 -32.04
CA GLU A 857 -2.08 9.78 -31.36
C GLU A 857 -1.14 10.97 -31.23
N ALA A 858 -1.15 11.89 -32.20
CA ALA A 858 -0.32 13.10 -32.17
C ALA A 858 -0.81 14.09 -31.10
N ASP A 859 -2.12 14.21 -30.91
CA ASP A 859 -2.70 15.00 -29.81
C ASP A 859 -2.27 14.46 -28.45
N ALA A 860 -2.22 13.13 -28.29
CA ALA A 860 -1.76 12.51 -27.04
C ALA A 860 -0.29 12.84 -26.72
N VAL A 861 0.60 12.69 -27.71
CA VAL A 861 2.03 13.02 -27.57
C VAL A 861 2.24 14.51 -27.34
N GLU A 862 1.55 15.38 -28.09
CA GLU A 862 1.69 16.83 -28.02
C GLU A 862 1.16 17.38 -26.68
N ALA A 863 0.05 16.85 -26.18
CA ALA A 863 -0.54 17.26 -24.90
C ALA A 863 0.38 16.89 -23.72
N LEU A 864 0.85 15.64 -23.66
CA LEU A 864 1.62 15.13 -22.52
C LEU A 864 3.08 15.62 -22.52
N SER A 865 3.63 15.97 -23.69
CA SER A 865 5.02 16.45 -23.79
C SER A 865 5.28 17.76 -23.07
N THR A 866 4.30 18.67 -23.09
CA THR A 866 4.45 20.02 -22.56
C THR A 866 4.78 20.04 -21.06
N PRO A 867 4.01 19.41 -20.16
CA PRO A 867 4.37 19.37 -18.74
C PRO A 867 5.68 18.62 -18.45
N VAL A 868 6.02 17.60 -19.25
CA VAL A 868 7.30 16.87 -19.09
C VAL A 868 8.50 17.76 -19.41
N PHE A 869 8.46 18.51 -20.52
CA PHE A 869 9.53 19.45 -20.88
C PHE A 869 9.65 20.61 -19.90
N MET A 870 8.52 21.04 -19.32
CA MET A 870 8.51 22.03 -18.24
C MET A 870 9.24 21.51 -17.00
N LEU A 871 8.98 20.26 -16.59
CA LEU A 871 9.69 19.62 -15.48
C LEU A 871 11.20 19.50 -15.75
N LEU A 872 11.57 19.03 -16.95
CA LEU A 872 12.98 18.91 -17.34
C LEU A 872 13.72 20.25 -17.23
N GLN A 873 13.11 21.31 -17.76
CA GLN A 873 13.67 22.66 -17.73
C GLN A 873 13.77 23.24 -16.30
N ALA A 874 12.82 22.91 -15.42
CA ALA A 874 12.86 23.30 -14.01
C ALA A 874 13.98 22.62 -13.21
N VAL A 875 14.22 21.33 -13.48
CA VAL A 875 15.25 20.57 -12.79
C VAL A 875 16.66 21.05 -13.21
N GLU A 876 16.86 21.33 -14.49
CA GLU A 876 18.11 21.91 -15.01
C GLU A 876 18.42 23.27 -14.36
N SER A 877 17.37 24.06 -14.22
CA SER A 877 17.41 25.33 -13.55
C SER A 877 17.78 25.23 -12.07
N MET A 878 17.23 24.22 -11.38
CA MET A 878 17.61 23.90 -10.01
C MET A 878 19.09 23.50 -9.93
N ALA A 879 19.59 22.72 -10.90
CA ALA A 879 21.00 22.34 -10.97
C ALA A 879 21.93 23.57 -11.09
N THR A 880 21.56 24.52 -11.95
CA THR A 880 22.30 25.79 -12.12
C THR A 880 22.38 26.58 -10.82
N VAL A 881 21.27 26.68 -10.08
CA VAL A 881 21.24 27.38 -8.78
C VAL A 881 22.15 26.70 -7.75
N LYS A 882 22.15 25.37 -7.72
CA LYS A 882 23.03 24.58 -6.84
C LYS A 882 24.49 24.84 -7.16
N GLU A 883 24.85 24.89 -8.44
CA GLU A 883 26.21 25.15 -8.90
C GLU A 883 26.70 26.54 -8.48
N VAL A 884 25.90 27.59 -8.69
CA VAL A 884 26.26 28.96 -8.25
C VAL A 884 26.39 29.03 -6.73
N GLY A 885 25.52 28.34 -5.99
CA GLY A 885 25.61 28.22 -4.53
C GLY A 885 26.89 27.54 -4.06
N GLU A 886 27.32 26.48 -4.76
CA GLU A 886 28.60 25.81 -4.50
C GLU A 886 29.79 26.75 -4.73
N GLN A 887 29.79 27.50 -5.84
CA GLN A 887 30.85 28.45 -6.15
C GLN A 887 30.97 29.56 -5.09
N GLU A 888 29.85 30.10 -4.60
CA GLU A 888 29.88 31.12 -3.53
C GLU A 888 30.29 30.52 -2.18
N LYS A 889 29.88 29.28 -1.88
CA LYS A 889 30.36 28.55 -0.69
C LYS A 889 31.88 28.39 -0.72
N GLU A 890 32.42 27.91 -1.84
CA GLU A 890 33.87 27.75 -2.00
C GLU A 890 34.62 29.07 -1.87
N LYS A 891 34.07 30.16 -2.42
CA LYS A 891 34.64 31.50 -2.31
C LYS A 891 34.68 31.97 -0.86
N GLU A 892 33.59 31.80 -0.10
CA GLU A 892 33.55 32.17 1.31
C GLU A 892 34.48 31.29 2.17
N GLU A 893 34.59 29.99 1.86
CA GLU A 893 35.54 29.09 2.54
C GLU A 893 36.99 29.44 2.23
N LYS A 894 37.30 29.86 0.99
CA LYS A 894 38.61 30.37 0.57
C LYS A 894 38.93 31.73 1.24
N GLU A 895 37.94 32.63 1.35
CA GLU A 895 38.07 33.92 2.05
C GLU A 895 38.24 33.75 3.57
N LYS A 896 37.54 32.79 4.20
CA LYS A 896 37.72 32.45 5.62
C LYS A 896 39.07 31.79 5.92
N ARG A 897 39.65 31.06 4.96
CA ARG A 897 40.99 30.44 5.08
C ARG A 897 42.14 31.43 4.89
N ASN A 898 41.96 32.49 4.10
CA ASN A 898 42.98 33.51 3.85
C ASN A 898 42.60 34.86 4.46
N LEU A 899 42.72 34.98 5.78
CA LEU A 899 42.78 36.28 6.43
C LEU A 899 44.14 36.92 6.09
N ILE A 900 44.19 37.75 5.04
CA ILE A 900 45.17 38.80 4.68
C ILE A 900 45.47 38.79 3.15
N ILE A 901 45.19 39.94 2.52
CA ILE A 901 45.51 40.45 1.16
C ILE A 901 44.42 40.35 0.06
N THR A 902 43.65 41.45 0.00
CA THR A 902 43.47 42.41 -1.11
C THR A 902 43.53 41.93 -2.58
N ILE A 903 42.55 42.46 -3.34
CA ILE A 903 42.45 42.68 -4.81
C ILE A 903 41.49 41.73 -5.54
N ILE A 904 40.18 41.95 -5.33
CA ILE A 904 39.15 42.53 -6.25
C ILE A 904 39.29 42.36 -7.80
N SER A 905 40.36 41.80 -8.38
CA SER A 905 40.54 41.77 -9.84
C SER A 905 40.36 40.39 -10.51
N ALA A 906 40.09 39.33 -9.76
CA ALA A 906 39.87 37.98 -10.32
C ALA A 906 38.38 37.58 -10.42
N VAL A 907 37.49 38.31 -9.73
CA VAL A 907 36.04 37.99 -9.65
C VAL A 907 35.31 38.28 -10.98
N LEU A 908 35.94 38.96 -11.93
CA LEU A 908 35.37 39.25 -13.27
C LEU A 908 35.97 38.42 -14.42
N LEU A 909 36.97 37.58 -14.18
CA LEU A 909 37.72 36.88 -15.24
C LEU A 909 37.40 35.38 -15.38
N ILE A 910 36.54 34.81 -14.51
CA ILE A 910 36.12 33.39 -14.59
C ILE A 910 34.62 33.24 -14.94
N LEU A 911 33.88 34.34 -15.12
CA LEU A 911 32.49 34.28 -15.62
C LEU A 911 32.40 34.91 -17.01
N PRO A 912 32.36 34.13 -18.10
CA PRO A 912 31.94 34.62 -19.41
C PRO A 912 30.42 34.93 -19.47
N PHE A 913 29.74 35.08 -18.33
CA PHE A 913 28.29 35.23 -18.29
C PHE A 913 27.79 36.64 -17.91
N ALA A 914 28.67 37.61 -17.66
CA ALA A 914 28.23 38.99 -17.34
C ALA A 914 27.85 39.84 -18.57
N GLY A 915 27.86 39.27 -19.78
CA GLY A 915 27.43 39.91 -21.02
C GLY A 915 26.04 39.49 -21.52
N GLU A 916 25.53 38.33 -21.07
CA GLU A 916 24.22 37.80 -21.46
C GLU A 916 23.31 37.49 -20.26
N ILE A 917 23.79 37.52 -19.02
CA ILE A 917 22.95 37.47 -17.81
C ILE A 917 22.51 38.88 -17.38
N VAL A 918 21.93 39.61 -18.33
CA VAL A 918 20.84 40.57 -18.10
C VAL A 918 19.65 40.22 -19.01
N GLY A 919 19.72 39.11 -19.74
CA GLY A 919 18.55 38.36 -20.22
C GLY A 919 18.15 37.34 -19.15
N PRO A 920 16.86 37.13 -18.89
CA PRO A 920 16.39 36.26 -17.82
C PRO A 920 16.96 34.84 -18.04
N VAL A 921 17.40 34.18 -16.96
CA VAL A 921 17.56 32.72 -16.94
C VAL A 921 16.15 32.15 -17.11
N THR A 922 15.76 31.87 -18.36
CA THR A 922 14.39 31.63 -18.81
C THR A 922 13.80 30.28 -18.40
N GLY A 923 14.32 29.58 -17.39
CA GLY A 923 14.00 28.17 -17.16
C GLY A 923 13.24 27.78 -15.89
N ILE A 924 12.91 28.69 -14.96
CA ILE A 924 12.48 28.30 -13.60
C ILE A 924 11.12 28.86 -13.14
N ALA A 925 10.33 29.51 -14.00
CA ALA A 925 9.24 30.36 -13.51
C ALA A 925 7.80 29.82 -13.69
N TRP A 926 7.61 28.51 -13.88
CA TRP A 926 6.25 27.94 -13.95
C TRP A 926 5.81 27.27 -12.64
N ILE A 927 6.70 27.12 -11.66
CA ILE A 927 6.47 26.25 -10.49
C ILE A 927 5.99 27.01 -9.25
N THR A 928 5.36 28.17 -9.44
CA THR A 928 4.67 28.84 -8.31
C THR A 928 3.16 28.93 -8.49
N ASP A 929 2.61 28.51 -9.63
CA ASP A 929 1.18 28.67 -9.94
C ASP A 929 0.34 27.38 -9.95
N ALA A 930 0.92 26.19 -9.75
CA ALA A 930 0.14 24.95 -9.59
C ALA A 930 -0.55 24.81 -8.21
N ALA A 931 -0.18 25.66 -7.23
CA ALA A 931 -0.71 25.67 -5.87
C ALA A 931 -1.76 26.77 -5.59
N LEU A 932 -2.21 27.50 -6.63
CA LEU A 932 -2.95 28.76 -6.48
C LEU A 932 -4.48 28.68 -6.70
N LEU A 933 -5.11 27.57 -6.27
CA LEU A 933 -6.58 27.46 -6.22
C LEU A 933 -7.19 27.53 -4.80
N ALA A 934 -6.50 28.07 -3.78
CA ALA A 934 -7.14 28.24 -2.46
C ALA A 934 -6.81 29.48 -1.58
N ASP A 935 -5.72 30.24 -1.69
CA ASP A 935 -5.61 31.48 -0.88
C ASP A 935 -4.49 32.46 -1.29
N VAL A 936 -4.66 33.76 -0.98
CA VAL A 936 -3.84 34.91 -1.39
C VAL A 936 -2.70 35.23 -0.40
N THR A 937 -1.42 35.37 -0.82
CA THR A 937 -0.48 36.51 -0.52
C THR A 937 1.03 36.31 -0.90
N ALA A 938 1.47 37.02 -1.95
CA ALA A 938 2.71 37.82 -2.20
C ALA A 938 4.20 37.32 -2.03
N SER A 939 4.96 37.40 -3.17
CA SER A 939 6.38 37.86 -3.43
C SER A 939 7.45 36.80 -3.84
N LEU A 940 8.24 36.83 -4.95
CA LEU A 940 8.38 37.64 -6.19
C LEU A 940 9.29 36.92 -7.25
N ALA A 941 8.78 36.75 -8.48
CA ALA A 941 9.32 36.78 -9.87
C ALA A 941 10.76 36.35 -10.31
N MET A 942 10.84 35.57 -11.42
CA MET A 942 11.42 35.96 -12.73
C MET A 942 11.33 34.83 -13.82
N VAL A 943 10.23 34.75 -14.59
CA VAL A 943 10.15 34.78 -16.08
C VAL A 943 8.72 35.20 -16.43
N GLY A 944 8.57 36.09 -17.41
CA GLY A 944 7.28 36.36 -18.07
C GLY A 944 6.08 36.56 -17.15
N TYR A 945 6.17 37.49 -16.19
CA TYR A 945 5.03 37.91 -15.36
C TYR A 945 3.75 38.11 -16.20
N ASP A 946 3.91 38.57 -17.44
CA ASP A 946 2.81 38.82 -18.36
C ASP A 946 2.13 37.56 -18.96
N LEU A 947 2.73 36.36 -18.85
CA LEU A 947 2.20 35.12 -19.47
C LEU A 947 1.38 34.24 -18.50
N ILE A 948 1.67 34.32 -17.19
CA ILE A 948 1.13 33.41 -16.15
C ILE A 948 0.37 34.17 -15.05
N ALA A 949 0.48 35.50 -14.98
CA ALA A 949 -0.34 36.30 -14.06
C ALA A 949 -1.84 36.31 -14.42
N ASP A 950 -2.22 35.80 -15.60
CA ASP A 950 -3.60 35.59 -16.00
C ASP A 950 -3.98 34.10 -15.86
N PRO A 951 -4.79 33.71 -14.86
CA PRO A 951 -5.27 32.33 -14.72
C PRO A 951 -6.17 31.86 -15.86
N LYS A 952 -6.50 32.75 -16.82
CA LYS A 952 -7.19 32.44 -18.08
C LYS A 952 -6.25 32.32 -19.29
N SER A 953 -4.93 32.24 -19.07
CA SER A 953 -3.96 32.09 -20.15
C SER A 953 -3.95 30.66 -20.69
N ALA A 954 -3.69 30.51 -22.00
CA ALA A 954 -3.65 29.21 -22.66
C ALA A 954 -2.68 28.19 -21.99
N PRO A 955 -1.49 28.58 -21.48
CA PRO A 955 -0.66 27.65 -20.70
C PRO A 955 -1.30 27.14 -19.40
N MET A 956 -2.05 27.98 -18.67
CA MET A 956 -2.71 27.57 -17.44
C MET A 956 -3.94 26.72 -17.73
N ASP A 957 -4.69 27.03 -18.80
CA ASP A 957 -5.77 26.17 -19.27
C ASP A 957 -5.26 24.77 -19.66
N LEU A 958 -4.09 24.70 -20.32
CA LEU A 958 -3.44 23.42 -20.64
C LEU A 958 -3.10 22.62 -19.38
N LEU A 959 -2.43 23.24 -18.40
CA LEU A 959 -2.08 22.58 -17.15
C LEU A 959 -3.31 22.20 -16.33
N ASN A 960 -4.38 22.99 -16.38
CA ASN A 960 -5.64 22.65 -15.73
C ASN A 960 -6.28 21.42 -16.39
N ILE A 961 -6.31 21.35 -17.72
CA ILE A 961 -6.85 20.17 -18.42
C ILE A 961 -6.04 18.91 -18.06
N LEU A 962 -4.71 19.04 -17.93
CA LEU A 962 -3.84 17.89 -17.65
C LEU A 962 -3.75 17.53 -16.16
N PHE A 963 -3.95 18.47 -15.24
CA PHE A 963 -3.73 18.26 -13.80
C PHE A 963 -4.96 18.44 -12.91
N ALA A 964 -6.12 18.84 -13.43
CA ALA A 964 -7.36 18.99 -12.65
C ALA A 964 -8.12 17.67 -12.43
N GLY A 965 -7.50 16.51 -12.64
CA GLY A 965 -8.10 15.21 -12.34
C GLY A 965 -9.21 14.79 -13.31
N THR A 966 -9.29 15.39 -14.50
CA THR A 966 -10.31 15.08 -15.51
C THR A 966 -10.08 13.77 -16.26
N GLY A 967 -8.94 13.09 -16.02
CA GLY A 967 -8.61 11.77 -16.58
C GLY A 967 -7.98 11.78 -17.98
N ARG A 968 -7.21 10.72 -18.28
CA ARG A 968 -6.53 10.44 -19.55
C ARG A 968 -7.52 9.89 -20.58
N THR A 969 -8.29 10.76 -21.20
CA THR A 969 -9.23 10.41 -22.29
C THR A 969 -8.83 11.09 -23.59
N ALA A 970 -9.19 10.49 -24.74
CA ALA A 970 -8.98 11.07 -26.06
C ALA A 970 -9.50 12.52 -26.16
N GLY A 971 -10.71 12.78 -25.64
CA GLY A 971 -11.31 14.12 -25.64
C GLY A 971 -10.53 15.14 -24.83
N ASN A 972 -9.99 14.77 -23.67
CA ASN A 972 -9.21 15.67 -22.82
C ASN A 972 -7.83 15.95 -23.42
N LEU A 973 -7.13 14.93 -23.95
CA LEU A 973 -5.82 15.13 -24.56
C LEU A 973 -5.93 15.90 -25.89
N SER A 974 -6.98 15.67 -26.69
CA SER A 974 -7.23 16.49 -27.88
C SER A 974 -7.52 17.95 -27.53
N LYS A 975 -8.31 18.19 -26.48
CA LYS A 975 -8.54 19.55 -25.96
C LYS A 975 -7.24 20.20 -25.49
N ALA A 976 -6.41 19.47 -24.74
CA ALA A 976 -5.10 19.94 -24.30
C ALA A 976 -4.18 20.26 -25.49
N ALA A 977 -4.07 19.36 -26.48
CA ALA A 977 -3.30 19.58 -27.70
C ALA A 977 -3.79 20.80 -28.49
N SER A 978 -5.11 21.01 -28.58
CA SER A 978 -5.68 22.20 -29.24
C SER A 978 -5.28 23.51 -28.53
N VAL A 979 -5.29 23.51 -27.19
CA VAL A 979 -4.85 24.64 -26.37
C VAL A 979 -3.35 24.87 -26.55
N ARG A 980 -2.56 23.80 -26.57
CA ARG A 980 -1.11 23.83 -26.80
C ARG A 980 -0.74 24.42 -28.17
N ARG A 981 -1.48 24.06 -29.23
CA ARG A 981 -1.30 24.58 -30.59
C ARG A 981 -1.67 26.06 -30.72
N ALA A 982 -2.54 26.56 -29.85
CA ALA A 982 -2.93 27.97 -29.82
C ALA A 982 -1.88 28.90 -29.17
N ILE A 983 -0.87 28.35 -28.48
CA ILE A 983 0.21 29.14 -27.87
C ILE A 983 1.22 29.56 -28.96
N LYS A 984 1.55 30.85 -29.02
CA LYS A 984 2.49 31.36 -30.03
C LYS A 984 3.92 30.89 -29.75
N ALA A 985 4.72 30.70 -30.80
CA ALA A 985 6.13 30.30 -30.69
C ALA A 985 6.98 31.28 -29.84
N GLU A 986 6.67 32.58 -29.89
CA GLU A 986 7.30 33.62 -29.06
C GLU A 986 6.97 33.49 -27.57
N ASP A 987 5.82 32.88 -27.25
CA ASP A 987 5.38 32.62 -25.88
C ASP A 987 5.92 31.29 -25.36
N LEU A 988 6.01 30.26 -26.22
CA LEU A 988 6.64 28.98 -25.90
C LEU A 988 8.13 29.11 -25.62
N ALA A 989 8.82 29.98 -26.35
CA ALA A 989 10.23 30.28 -26.12
C ALA A 989 10.51 30.88 -24.72
N LYS A 990 9.49 31.38 -24.03
CA LYS A 990 9.60 31.91 -22.67
C LYS A 990 9.68 30.81 -21.59
N PHE A 991 9.34 29.55 -21.91
CA PHE A 991 9.47 28.43 -20.95
C PHE A 991 10.92 28.02 -20.70
N GLY A 992 11.84 28.37 -21.60
CA GLY A 992 13.27 28.15 -21.43
C GLY A 992 13.91 27.43 -22.60
N LYS A 993 15.24 27.46 -22.63
CA LYS A 993 16.04 26.89 -23.72
C LYS A 993 15.86 25.37 -23.87
N VAL A 994 15.92 24.63 -22.76
CA VAL A 994 15.76 23.16 -22.72
C VAL A 994 14.35 22.77 -23.14
N PHE A 995 13.33 23.50 -22.67
CA PHE A 995 11.95 23.28 -23.14
C PHE A 995 11.87 23.46 -24.65
N LYS A 996 12.39 24.59 -25.15
CA LYS A 996 12.33 24.93 -26.58
C LYS A 996 13.07 23.92 -27.46
N GLU A 997 14.25 23.47 -27.05
CA GLU A 997 15.04 22.50 -27.83
C GLU A 997 14.30 21.17 -27.97
N ASN A 998 13.71 20.63 -26.89
CA ASN A 998 12.95 19.38 -26.94
C ASN A 998 11.62 19.56 -27.71
N ASP A 999 10.96 20.70 -27.55
CA ASP A 999 9.73 21.02 -28.26
C ASP A 999 9.94 21.17 -29.77
N ASP A 1000 11.01 21.86 -30.20
CA ASP A 1000 11.33 22.04 -31.61
C ASP A 1000 11.63 20.68 -32.29
N LEU A 1001 12.24 19.71 -31.56
CA LEU A 1001 12.48 18.35 -32.03
C LEU A 1001 11.18 17.55 -32.19
N LEU A 1002 10.31 17.55 -31.17
CA LEU A 1002 9.01 16.88 -31.22
C LEU A 1002 8.11 17.45 -32.32
N GLN A 1003 8.06 18.78 -32.46
CA GLN A 1003 7.30 19.45 -33.52
C GLN A 1003 7.90 19.20 -34.91
N GLY A 1004 9.20 18.91 -35.00
CA GLY A 1004 9.83 18.38 -36.20
C GLY A 1004 9.27 17.01 -36.58
N LEU A 1005 9.19 16.09 -35.62
CA LEU A 1005 8.65 14.73 -35.79
C LEU A 1005 7.17 14.74 -36.19
N ILE A 1006 6.33 15.51 -35.50
CA ILE A 1006 4.88 15.61 -35.79
C ILE A 1006 4.64 16.15 -37.22
N ARG A 1007 5.51 17.04 -37.72
CA ARG A 1007 5.40 17.58 -39.09
C ARG A 1007 5.85 16.60 -40.17
N SER A 1008 6.81 15.72 -39.88
CA SER A 1008 7.25 14.68 -40.81
C SER A 1008 6.26 13.53 -40.96
N CYS A 1009 5.37 13.30 -39.97
CA CYS A 1009 4.30 12.29 -39.99
C CYS A 1009 2.95 12.85 -40.47
N LYS A 1010 2.94 13.99 -41.17
CA LYS A 1010 1.73 14.59 -41.76
C LYS A 1010 1.91 14.94 -43.24
N ALA A 1011 3.06 14.58 -43.82
CA ALA A 1011 3.51 14.95 -45.17
C ALA A 1011 3.77 13.69 -45.98
#